data_AF-A0A6I9XL90-F1
#
_entry.id   AF-A0A6I9XL90-F1
#
_cell.length_a   1.000
_cell.length_b   1.000
_cell.length_c   1.000
_cell.angle_alpha   90.00
_cell.angle_beta   90.00
_cell.angle_gamma   90.00
#
_symmetry.space_group_name_H-M   'P 1'
#
loop_
_entity.id
_entity.type
_entity.pdbx_description
1 polymer ?
#
loop_
_entity_poly.entity_id
_entity_poly.type
_entity_poly.pdbx_seq_one_letter_code
_entity_poly.pdbx_strand_id
1 'polypeptide(L)'
;MMDEDYKEKDSSSEENKTSVIQTVHHLYIQMEYCEKSTLRDTIDQGLYQDTNRLWRLFREILDGLAYIHEKGMIHRDLKPVNIFLDSEDHVKIGDFGLATDHPANTVDSKPGEVSNQNVVANDPLGNLTGMVGTALYVSPEVQGSTKSTYNQKVDLFSLGIIFFEMSYHPMTTASERIFVLSQLRLPFIEFPEDFDEVKNAKQKLVIAWLLNHDPSKRPTAMELLKSEHLPPPQLEESELHEVLHHTLANVDGKSYRTMMDQIFSQRISPGIDYTYDSDILKGSFTVWSTKIQQHVCETISRIFKRHGAVKMHTPLLMPRNRKLYEHNEASYLMDHSGMLVMLPYDLRIPFARFVARNNITNLKRYCIERVFRPRKLDRCHPRELLECAFDIITPTGNSFLPIAETIYTICEIIQEFPVLQERNYSIYLNHTALLKAILLHCGITEDKLNQVYTILYDAVTEKLTKREVEAKFCNLSLSANNLVRLYRFIEQKGELQDLTPLLNTMVKQKTGVASLVKLGMKDLEETVDLLKKLGIKFQISINLGLVYKIQQHNGIIFQFIAYIKRRQRTVTDILAAGGRYDHMISQFRGPEAVGLVPSAVGVSIAVDRISSTVLNMEEPFTVSSCDLLVVSVGQKSMERAINVVQKLWAAGIAAEIMYDWSQSQEELQEYCRCSGITYVALIYDKEGNHVKIKSFERERQTEKRILESDVVDHLAQKLRTKFYDERNSREICDNVTTQNLKGSFSSNSGLSEPHGMAVIPNVYIFPPEKLSASARRRYEAQVQTKLQACFTNFPLKLSEVEILAVDLPKETIIPFLSLEFDDQAFYTTVKQLMSRLPKQRYIKQVCDEIYTIKIEKKVPILVLYSYKDDYFKILF
;
A
#
# COMPACT_ATOMS: atom_id res chain seq x y z
N MET A 1 -37.85 -45.13 -8.35
CA MET A 1 -39.19 -44.70 -7.91
C MET A 1 -39.98 -44.27 -9.14
N MET A 2 -40.59 -45.28 -9.78
CA MET A 2 -41.79 -45.30 -10.61
C MET A 2 -41.80 -46.71 -11.22
N ASP A 3 -42.66 -47.56 -10.65
CA ASP A 3 -43.07 -48.90 -11.09
C ASP A 3 -43.83 -48.78 -12.45
N GLU A 4 -44.04 -49.78 -13.30
CA GLU A 4 -44.58 -51.13 -13.09
C GLU A 4 -44.32 -52.07 -14.29
N ASP A 5 -43.99 -53.33 -13.96
CA ASP A 5 -44.49 -54.65 -14.42
C ASP A 5 -44.75 -55.07 -15.90
N TYR A 6 -43.98 -56.11 -16.26
CA TYR A 6 -44.34 -57.45 -16.80
C TYR A 6 -45.45 -57.64 -17.87
N LYS A 7 -45.08 -58.34 -18.96
CA LYS A 7 -45.70 -59.63 -19.34
C LYS A 7 -44.95 -60.35 -20.48
N GLU A 8 -44.38 -61.52 -20.15
CA GLU A 8 -44.08 -62.60 -21.08
C GLU A 8 -45.37 -63.31 -21.52
N LYS A 9 -45.37 -63.78 -22.78
CA LYS A 9 -46.27 -64.81 -23.29
C LYS A 9 -45.46 -65.79 -24.12
N ASP A 10 -45.25 -66.97 -23.56
CA ASP A 10 -44.82 -68.16 -24.28
C ASP A 10 -46.03 -68.85 -24.95
N SER A 11 -45.85 -69.28 -26.20
CA SER A 11 -46.57 -70.42 -26.76
C SER A 11 -45.78 -71.04 -27.92
N SER A 12 -45.36 -72.29 -27.71
CA SER A 12 -44.65 -73.21 -28.60
C SER A 12 -45.52 -73.78 -29.74
N SER A 13 -44.96 -73.96 -30.94
CA SER A 13 -45.01 -75.23 -31.70
C SER A 13 -44.22 -75.13 -33.03
N GLU A 14 -43.50 -76.20 -33.32
CA GLU A 14 -42.45 -76.44 -34.33
C GLU A 14 -42.86 -76.27 -35.81
N GLU A 15 -41.91 -75.85 -36.66
CA GLU A 15 -41.58 -76.59 -37.90
C GLU A 15 -40.19 -76.19 -38.45
N ASN A 16 -39.30 -77.17 -38.52
CA ASN A 16 -37.91 -77.07 -38.96
C ASN A 16 -37.78 -76.75 -40.45
N LYS A 17 -37.29 -75.55 -40.77
CA LYS A 17 -36.48 -75.30 -41.97
C LYS A 17 -35.12 -74.77 -41.50
N THR A 18 -34.09 -75.60 -41.60
CA THR A 18 -32.70 -75.19 -41.38
C THR A 18 -32.29 -74.17 -42.45
N SER A 19 -32.54 -72.89 -42.16
CA SER A 19 -31.84 -71.77 -42.77
C SER A 19 -30.51 -71.59 -42.05
N VAL A 20 -29.42 -71.53 -42.81
CA VAL A 20 -28.12 -71.12 -42.27
C VAL A 20 -28.27 -69.66 -41.85
N ILE A 21 -28.36 -69.41 -40.54
CA ILE A 21 -28.38 -68.06 -39.99
C ILE A 21 -26.95 -67.52 -40.12
N GLN A 22 -26.74 -66.63 -41.11
CA GLN A 22 -25.52 -65.85 -41.19
C GLN A 22 -25.57 -64.82 -40.05
N THR A 23 -24.83 -65.08 -38.97
CA THR A 23 -24.69 -64.12 -37.87
C THR A 23 -24.00 -62.87 -38.37
N VAL A 24 -24.77 -61.80 -38.59
CA VAL A 24 -24.24 -60.46 -38.85
C VAL A 24 -23.79 -59.88 -37.51
N HIS A 25 -22.49 -59.73 -37.32
CA HIS A 25 -21.95 -59.02 -36.17
C HIS A 25 -22.04 -57.52 -36.43
N HIS A 26 -22.68 -56.79 -35.51
CA HIS A 26 -22.72 -55.33 -35.53
C HIS A 26 -21.73 -54.80 -34.49
N LEU A 27 -20.81 -53.92 -34.93
CA LEU A 27 -19.93 -53.15 -34.05
C LEU A 27 -20.54 -51.77 -33.85
N TYR A 28 -20.82 -51.41 -32.59
CA TYR A 28 -21.24 -50.06 -32.22
C TYR A 28 -20.07 -49.35 -31.55
N ILE A 29 -19.67 -48.21 -32.10
CA ILE A 29 -18.61 -47.36 -31.54
C ILE A 29 -19.28 -46.09 -31.02
N GLN A 30 -19.15 -45.82 -29.73
CA GLN A 30 -19.58 -44.56 -29.11
C GLN A 30 -18.39 -43.61 -29.04
N MET A 31 -18.56 -42.39 -29.54
CA MET A 31 -17.53 -41.35 -29.56
C MET A 31 -18.09 -40.05 -28.97
N GLU A 32 -17.19 -39.13 -28.61
CA GLU A 32 -17.52 -37.77 -28.20
C GLU A 32 -18.23 -37.02 -29.35
N TYR A 33 -19.22 -36.18 -29.00
CA TYR A 33 -19.90 -35.30 -29.95
C TYR A 33 -19.25 -33.91 -29.95
N CYS A 34 -18.66 -33.50 -31.06
CA CYS A 34 -18.09 -32.17 -31.23
C CYS A 34 -19.18 -31.17 -31.63
N GLU A 35 -19.65 -30.37 -30.67
CA GLU A 35 -20.88 -29.55 -30.77
C GLU A 35 -20.85 -28.41 -31.80
N LYS A 36 -19.67 -27.91 -32.19
CA LYS A 36 -19.56 -26.75 -33.09
C LYS A 36 -19.74 -27.13 -34.55
N SER A 37 -18.67 -27.63 -35.18
CA SER A 37 -18.63 -27.90 -36.63
C SER A 37 -17.33 -28.59 -37.03
N THR A 38 -17.19 -28.96 -38.30
CA THR A 38 -15.91 -29.43 -38.86
C THR A 38 -15.00 -28.25 -39.22
N LEU A 39 -13.70 -28.51 -39.42
CA LEU A 39 -12.78 -27.52 -39.96
C LEU A 39 -13.24 -27.05 -41.34
N ARG A 40 -13.91 -27.90 -42.13
CA ARG A 40 -14.50 -27.48 -43.43
C ARG A 40 -15.48 -26.35 -43.26
N ASP A 41 -16.44 -26.49 -42.35
CA ASP A 41 -17.44 -25.47 -42.08
C ASP A 41 -16.78 -24.16 -41.60
N THR A 42 -15.73 -24.28 -40.79
CA THR A 42 -14.98 -23.12 -40.28
C THR A 42 -14.21 -22.39 -41.39
N ILE A 43 -13.61 -23.13 -42.33
CA ILE A 43 -12.98 -22.56 -43.53
C ILE A 43 -14.02 -21.80 -44.35
N ASP A 44 -15.18 -22.42 -44.62
CA ASP A 44 -16.26 -21.84 -45.42
C ASP A 44 -16.87 -20.58 -44.78
N GLN A 45 -16.83 -20.47 -43.45
CA GLN A 45 -17.24 -19.28 -42.70
C GLN A 45 -16.19 -18.16 -42.66
N GLY A 46 -15.05 -18.31 -43.35
CA GLY A 46 -14.08 -17.24 -43.54
C GLY A 46 -12.92 -17.22 -42.54
N LEU A 47 -12.43 -18.39 -42.08
CA LEU A 47 -11.29 -18.51 -41.16
C LEU A 47 -10.06 -17.67 -41.56
N TYR A 48 -9.79 -17.51 -42.86
CA TYR A 48 -8.66 -16.74 -43.40
C TYR A 48 -8.62 -15.27 -42.93
N GLN A 49 -9.74 -14.73 -42.45
CA GLN A 49 -9.83 -13.36 -41.92
C GLN A 49 -9.27 -13.23 -40.49
N ASP A 50 -9.29 -14.31 -39.71
CA ASP A 50 -8.78 -14.36 -38.33
C ASP A 50 -7.45 -15.12 -38.25
N THR A 51 -6.36 -14.39 -38.47
CA THR A 51 -5.01 -14.96 -38.49
C THR A 51 -4.60 -15.60 -37.14
N ASN A 52 -5.09 -15.08 -36.01
CA ASN A 52 -4.75 -15.62 -34.70
C ASN A 52 -5.43 -16.97 -34.47
N ARG A 53 -6.73 -17.05 -34.73
CA ARG A 53 -7.49 -18.30 -34.65
C ARG A 53 -6.96 -19.34 -35.64
N LEU A 54 -6.67 -18.93 -36.87
CA LEU A 54 -6.07 -19.80 -37.90
C LEU A 54 -4.75 -20.44 -37.42
N TRP A 55 -3.81 -19.66 -36.88
CA TRP A 55 -2.54 -20.20 -36.39
C TRP A 55 -2.70 -21.07 -35.15
N ARG A 56 -3.64 -20.74 -34.24
CA ARG A 56 -3.96 -21.58 -33.09
C ARG A 56 -4.48 -22.95 -33.55
N LEU A 57 -5.50 -22.98 -34.40
CA LEU A 57 -6.06 -24.23 -34.94
C LEU A 57 -5.02 -25.03 -35.72
N PHE A 58 -4.20 -24.37 -36.54
CA PHE A 58 -3.13 -25.04 -37.27
C PHE A 58 -2.12 -25.70 -36.33
N ARG A 59 -1.74 -25.02 -35.24
CA ARG A 59 -0.84 -25.56 -34.22
C ARG A 59 -1.46 -26.76 -33.50
N GLU A 60 -2.73 -26.68 -33.12
CA GLU A 60 -3.43 -27.80 -32.46
C GLU A 60 -3.56 -29.03 -33.38
N ILE A 61 -3.83 -28.84 -34.68
CA ILE A 61 -3.81 -29.95 -35.66
C ILE A 61 -2.41 -30.58 -35.70
N LEU A 62 -1.36 -29.75 -35.68
CA LEU A 62 0.02 -30.20 -35.72
C LEU A 62 0.44 -30.95 -34.44
N ASP A 63 0.01 -30.47 -33.27
CA ASP A 63 0.20 -31.16 -31.97
C ASP A 63 -0.52 -32.52 -31.97
N GLY A 64 -1.76 -32.58 -32.47
CA GLY A 64 -2.50 -33.83 -32.65
C GLY A 64 -1.79 -34.82 -33.58
N LEU A 65 -1.29 -34.36 -34.72
CA LEU A 65 -0.51 -35.20 -35.65
C LEU A 65 0.81 -35.66 -35.06
N ALA A 66 1.52 -34.79 -34.32
CA ALA A 66 2.76 -35.16 -33.64
C ALA A 66 2.51 -36.31 -32.65
N TYR A 67 1.40 -36.26 -31.91
CA TYR A 67 0.99 -37.33 -31.00
C TYR A 67 0.64 -38.63 -31.76
N ILE A 68 -0.18 -38.56 -32.82
CA ILE A 68 -0.54 -39.74 -33.65
C ILE A 68 0.73 -40.41 -34.19
N HIS A 69 1.67 -39.62 -34.71
CA HIS A 69 2.92 -40.11 -35.28
C HIS A 69 3.88 -40.65 -34.22
N GLU A 70 3.92 -40.07 -33.02
CA GLU A 70 4.68 -40.60 -31.87
C GLU A 70 4.18 -42.00 -31.47
N LYS A 71 2.86 -42.23 -31.55
CA LYS A 71 2.26 -43.56 -31.34
C LYS A 71 2.48 -44.54 -32.49
N GLY A 72 3.21 -44.15 -33.54
CA GLY A 72 3.53 -45.00 -34.69
C GLY A 72 2.39 -45.15 -35.70
N MET A 73 1.30 -44.40 -35.53
CA MET A 73 0.14 -44.40 -36.43
C MET A 73 0.29 -43.36 -37.54
N ILE A 74 -0.35 -43.60 -38.68
CA ILE A 74 -0.47 -42.65 -39.80
C ILE A 74 -1.96 -42.50 -40.14
N HIS A 75 -2.46 -41.27 -40.27
CA HIS A 75 -3.88 -41.00 -40.45
C HIS A 75 -4.39 -41.37 -41.87
N ARG A 76 -3.65 -40.97 -42.92
CA ARG A 76 -3.87 -41.27 -44.35
C ARG A 76 -5.12 -40.68 -45.02
N ASP A 77 -6.15 -40.35 -44.27
CA ASP A 77 -7.35 -39.64 -44.78
C ASP A 77 -7.56 -38.28 -44.12
N LEU A 78 -6.47 -37.52 -43.94
CA LEU A 78 -6.55 -36.20 -43.31
C LEU A 78 -7.14 -35.19 -44.30
N LYS A 79 -8.32 -34.65 -43.97
CA LYS A 79 -9.05 -33.64 -44.74
C LYS A 79 -9.91 -32.78 -43.81
N PRO A 80 -10.35 -31.57 -44.23
CA PRO A 80 -11.06 -30.65 -43.33
C PRO A 80 -12.35 -31.20 -42.72
N VAL A 81 -13.02 -32.16 -43.36
CA VAL A 81 -14.23 -32.80 -42.82
C VAL A 81 -13.96 -33.84 -41.73
N ASN A 82 -12.70 -34.30 -41.60
CA ASN A 82 -12.25 -35.27 -40.59
C ASN A 82 -11.55 -34.57 -39.40
N ILE A 83 -11.55 -33.24 -39.38
CA ILE A 83 -11.03 -32.43 -38.28
C ILE A 83 -12.23 -31.69 -37.68
N PHE A 84 -12.47 -31.90 -36.39
CA PHE A 84 -13.63 -31.41 -35.67
C PHE A 84 -13.24 -30.33 -34.67
N LEU A 85 -14.19 -29.44 -34.35
CA LEU A 85 -14.04 -28.44 -33.30
C LEU A 85 -15.02 -28.73 -32.16
N ASP A 86 -14.52 -28.80 -30.93
CA ASP A 86 -15.36 -28.97 -29.74
C ASP A 86 -16.07 -27.66 -29.31
N SER A 87 -16.82 -27.71 -28.21
CA SER A 87 -17.55 -26.55 -27.67
C SER A 87 -16.66 -25.35 -27.34
N GLU A 88 -15.37 -25.58 -27.07
CA GLU A 88 -14.40 -24.56 -26.66
C GLU A 88 -13.54 -24.05 -27.82
N ASP A 89 -13.77 -24.53 -29.06
CA ASP A 89 -13.01 -24.18 -30.27
C ASP A 89 -11.65 -24.90 -30.39
N HIS A 90 -11.47 -26.03 -29.72
CA HIS A 90 -10.26 -26.85 -29.84
C HIS A 90 -10.40 -27.94 -30.89
N VAL A 91 -9.28 -28.25 -31.53
CA VAL A 91 -9.19 -29.24 -32.60
C VAL A 91 -9.23 -30.66 -32.04
N LYS A 92 -10.05 -31.51 -32.67
CA LYS A 92 -10.04 -32.96 -32.51
C LYS A 92 -9.88 -33.62 -33.89
N ILE A 93 -8.88 -34.47 -34.05
CA ILE A 93 -8.69 -35.25 -35.28
C ILE A 93 -9.48 -36.56 -35.14
N GLY A 94 -10.34 -36.85 -36.11
CA GLY A 94 -11.20 -38.04 -36.10
C GLY A 94 -11.20 -38.78 -37.44
N ASP A 95 -11.98 -39.87 -37.51
CA ASP A 95 -12.12 -40.74 -38.68
C ASP A 95 -10.80 -41.41 -39.15
N PHE A 96 -10.32 -42.34 -38.33
CA PHE A 96 -9.13 -43.17 -38.59
C PHE A 96 -9.44 -44.38 -39.51
N GLY A 97 -10.48 -44.34 -40.34
CA GLY A 97 -10.96 -45.48 -41.14
C GLY A 97 -9.95 -46.09 -42.13
N LEU A 98 -8.86 -45.38 -42.42
CA LEU A 98 -7.75 -45.83 -43.27
C LEU A 98 -6.39 -45.81 -42.55
N ALA A 99 -6.38 -45.60 -41.23
CA ALA A 99 -5.16 -45.54 -40.44
C ALA A 99 -4.48 -46.91 -40.36
N THR A 100 -3.15 -46.93 -40.27
CA THR A 100 -2.40 -48.18 -40.14
C THR A 100 -1.22 -48.04 -39.20
N ASP A 101 -0.83 -49.18 -38.64
CA ASP A 101 0.42 -49.35 -37.89
C ASP A 101 1.53 -49.79 -38.85
N HIS A 102 2.58 -48.96 -38.95
CA HIS A 102 3.86 -49.16 -39.64
C HIS A 102 4.01 -48.94 -41.18
N PRO A 103 5.18 -48.40 -41.60
CA PRO A 103 5.63 -48.36 -42.99
C PRO A 103 6.04 -49.78 -43.45
N ALA A 104 5.41 -50.30 -44.50
CA ALA A 104 5.71 -51.62 -45.03
C ALA A 104 7.14 -51.72 -45.63
N ASN A 105 8.13 -52.18 -44.86
CA ASN A 105 9.29 -52.89 -45.43
C ASN A 105 9.98 -53.89 -44.48
N THR A 106 10.07 -55.11 -45.03
CA THR A 106 11.05 -56.21 -44.90
C THR A 106 11.04 -57.20 -43.72
N VAL A 107 10.51 -58.40 -44.07
CA VAL A 107 11.07 -59.77 -43.94
C VAL A 107 11.39 -60.31 -42.54
N ASP A 108 10.55 -61.23 -42.05
CA ASP A 108 11.04 -62.59 -41.77
C ASP A 108 9.93 -63.67 -41.85
N SER A 109 10.36 -64.86 -42.21
CA SER A 109 9.58 -65.95 -42.81
C SER A 109 8.84 -66.85 -41.80
N LYS A 110 7.61 -67.29 -42.11
CA LYS A 110 7.19 -68.72 -42.22
C LYS A 110 5.68 -68.89 -42.53
N PRO A 111 5.26 -70.03 -43.14
CA PRO A 111 4.09 -70.14 -44.01
C PRO A 111 2.88 -70.88 -43.40
N GLY A 112 1.68 -70.62 -43.97
CA GLY A 112 0.40 -71.29 -43.70
C GLY A 112 -0.64 -70.29 -43.21
N GLU A 113 -1.81 -70.08 -43.79
CA GLU A 113 -2.68 -70.91 -44.62
C GLU A 113 -3.42 -70.03 -45.66
N VAL A 114 -3.90 -70.70 -46.71
CA VAL A 114 -4.61 -70.11 -47.84
C VAL A 114 -6.09 -69.95 -47.49
N SER A 115 -6.62 -68.74 -47.56
CA SER A 115 -8.04 -68.53 -47.83
C SER A 115 -8.25 -67.26 -48.67
N ASN A 116 -8.45 -67.50 -49.97
CA ASN A 116 -9.03 -66.56 -50.93
C ASN A 116 -10.40 -66.09 -50.44
N GLN A 117 -10.63 -64.78 -50.38
CA GLN A 117 -11.95 -64.21 -50.67
C GLN A 117 -11.81 -62.75 -51.14
N ASN A 118 -11.71 -62.60 -52.45
CA ASN A 118 -12.07 -61.37 -53.17
C ASN A 118 -13.59 -61.18 -53.02
N VAL A 119 -14.03 -60.11 -52.35
CA VAL A 119 -15.40 -59.60 -52.51
C VAL A 119 -15.30 -58.14 -52.96
N VAL A 120 -15.33 -57.97 -54.27
CA VAL A 120 -15.63 -56.70 -54.92
C VAL A 120 -17.15 -56.53 -54.85
N ALA A 121 -17.63 -55.73 -53.90
CA ALA A 121 -19.00 -55.24 -53.93
C ALA A 121 -19.04 -53.98 -54.80
N ASN A 122 -19.40 -54.17 -56.07
CA ASN A 122 -19.93 -53.11 -56.92
C ASN A 122 -21.31 -52.73 -56.37
N ASP A 123 -21.52 -51.47 -56.01
CA ASP A 123 -22.85 -50.87 -55.99
C ASP A 123 -22.89 -49.66 -56.94
N PRO A 124 -23.85 -49.57 -57.88
CA PRO A 124 -23.87 -48.55 -58.91
C PRO A 124 -24.61 -47.29 -58.44
N LEU A 125 -24.24 -46.16 -59.06
CA LEU A 125 -25.03 -44.92 -59.14
C LEU A 125 -24.94 -43.96 -57.94
N GLY A 126 -23.84 -43.18 -57.85
CA GLY A 126 -23.83 -41.95 -57.03
C GLY A 126 -22.47 -41.36 -56.60
N ASN A 127 -21.36 -42.10 -56.64
CA ASN A 127 -20.15 -41.75 -55.88
C ASN A 127 -18.91 -41.27 -56.68
N LEU A 128 -19.04 -40.85 -57.94
CA LEU A 128 -17.86 -40.37 -58.69
C LEU A 128 -17.30 -39.03 -58.17
N THR A 129 -18.11 -38.14 -57.60
CA THR A 129 -17.65 -36.83 -57.09
C THR A 129 -17.02 -36.89 -55.70
N GLY A 130 -17.46 -37.80 -54.83
CA GLY A 130 -16.90 -37.98 -53.48
C GLY A 130 -15.48 -38.57 -53.47
N MET A 131 -15.18 -39.51 -54.39
CA MET A 131 -13.84 -40.07 -54.56
C MET A 131 -12.84 -39.05 -55.13
N VAL A 132 -13.31 -38.13 -56.00
CA VAL A 132 -12.48 -37.06 -56.58
C VAL A 132 -12.08 -36.03 -55.53
N GLY A 133 -12.97 -35.70 -54.57
CA GLY A 133 -12.69 -34.72 -53.52
C GLY A 133 -11.62 -35.15 -52.51
N THR A 134 -11.54 -36.44 -52.18
CA THR A 134 -10.54 -36.99 -51.26
C THR A 134 -9.15 -37.06 -51.91
N ALA A 135 -9.08 -37.30 -53.22
CA ALA A 135 -7.82 -37.38 -53.97
C ALA A 135 -6.98 -36.09 -53.94
N LEU A 136 -7.59 -34.93 -53.69
CA LEU A 136 -6.91 -33.62 -53.65
C LEU A 136 -5.97 -33.45 -52.45
N TYR A 137 -6.15 -34.24 -51.38
CA TYR A 137 -5.31 -34.18 -50.17
C TYR A 137 -4.21 -35.25 -50.14
N VAL A 138 -4.31 -36.26 -51.01
CA VAL A 138 -3.40 -37.43 -51.01
C VAL A 138 -2.03 -37.02 -51.54
N SER A 139 -0.96 -37.37 -50.83
CA SER A 139 0.42 -37.07 -51.25
C SER A 139 0.80 -37.76 -52.58
N PRO A 140 1.68 -37.17 -53.40
CA PRO A 140 2.10 -37.72 -54.70
C PRO A 140 2.65 -39.15 -54.61
N GLU A 141 3.40 -39.46 -53.55
CA GLU A 141 4.00 -40.77 -53.30
C GLU A 141 2.98 -41.89 -53.05
N VAL A 142 1.75 -41.55 -52.64
CA VAL A 142 0.64 -42.51 -52.46
C VAL A 142 -0.12 -42.75 -53.76
N GLN A 143 -0.15 -41.78 -54.68
CA GLN A 143 -0.93 -41.86 -55.92
C GLN A 143 -0.18 -42.51 -57.10
N GLY A 144 1.15 -42.55 -57.06
CA GLY A 144 2.00 -42.91 -58.21
C GLY A 144 2.61 -44.32 -58.24
N SER A 145 2.43 -45.18 -57.22
CA SER A 145 3.17 -46.46 -57.17
C SER A 145 2.41 -47.59 -56.48
N THR A 146 2.35 -48.76 -57.13
CA THR A 146 1.84 -50.00 -56.55
C THR A 146 2.85 -50.71 -55.64
N LYS A 147 4.06 -50.16 -55.44
CA LYS A 147 5.13 -50.72 -54.58
C LYS A 147 6.05 -49.67 -53.93
N SER A 148 5.51 -48.60 -53.35
CA SER A 148 6.31 -47.65 -52.55
C SER A 148 5.90 -47.69 -51.09
N THR A 149 6.88 -47.87 -50.20
CA THR A 149 6.73 -47.73 -48.74
C THR A 149 6.63 -46.25 -48.39
N TYR A 150 5.50 -45.82 -47.85
CA TYR A 150 5.27 -44.44 -47.41
C TYR A 150 5.27 -44.34 -45.88
N ASN A 151 5.64 -43.17 -45.35
CA ASN A 151 5.82 -42.90 -43.93
C ASN A 151 4.85 -41.81 -43.44
N GLN A 152 4.98 -41.38 -42.20
CA GLN A 152 4.09 -40.39 -41.58
C GLN A 152 4.06 -39.01 -42.28
N LYS A 153 5.02 -38.73 -43.17
CA LYS A 153 5.08 -37.46 -43.93
C LYS A 153 3.91 -37.30 -44.90
N VAL A 154 3.19 -38.37 -45.25
CA VAL A 154 2.00 -38.26 -46.12
C VAL A 154 0.92 -37.37 -45.50
N ASP A 155 0.71 -37.45 -44.18
CA ASP A 155 -0.26 -36.60 -43.47
C ASP A 155 0.17 -35.12 -43.48
N LEU A 156 1.48 -34.85 -43.52
CA LEU A 156 2.02 -33.49 -43.59
C LEU A 156 1.79 -32.86 -44.97
N PHE A 157 1.75 -33.66 -46.04
CA PHE A 157 1.35 -33.15 -47.36
C PHE A 157 -0.14 -32.77 -47.36
N SER A 158 -0.99 -33.64 -46.81
CA SER A 158 -2.41 -33.37 -46.65
C SER A 158 -2.64 -32.11 -45.81
N LEU A 159 -1.88 -31.95 -44.73
CA LEU A 159 -1.88 -30.75 -43.89
C LEU A 159 -1.47 -29.49 -44.68
N GLY A 160 -0.54 -29.59 -45.62
CA GLY A 160 -0.14 -28.47 -46.49
C GLY A 160 -1.29 -27.95 -47.35
N ILE A 161 -2.11 -28.85 -47.91
CA ILE A 161 -3.31 -28.50 -48.67
C ILE A 161 -4.38 -27.90 -47.75
N ILE A 162 -4.60 -28.50 -46.57
CA ILE A 162 -5.54 -27.99 -45.57
C ILE A 162 -5.15 -26.58 -45.12
N PHE A 163 -3.86 -26.35 -44.86
CA PHE A 163 -3.37 -25.07 -44.38
C PHE A 163 -3.48 -23.96 -45.43
N PHE A 164 -3.31 -24.30 -46.71
CA PHE A 164 -3.66 -23.39 -47.79
C PHE A 164 -5.14 -23.02 -47.77
N GLU A 165 -6.04 -24.00 -47.68
CA GLU A 165 -7.49 -23.73 -47.62
C GLU A 165 -7.89 -22.93 -46.37
N MET A 166 -7.22 -23.11 -45.23
CA MET A 166 -7.42 -22.27 -44.04
C MET A 166 -7.00 -20.81 -44.28
N SER A 167 -6.00 -20.59 -45.14
CA SER A 167 -5.36 -19.30 -45.37
C SER A 167 -5.89 -18.54 -46.59
N TYR A 168 -6.80 -19.13 -47.35
CA TYR A 168 -7.36 -18.57 -48.58
C TYR A 168 -8.87 -18.37 -48.43
N HIS A 169 -9.45 -17.45 -49.21
CA HIS A 169 -10.89 -17.25 -49.13
C HIS A 169 -11.64 -18.51 -49.61
N PRO A 170 -12.88 -18.74 -49.15
CA PRO A 170 -13.68 -19.86 -49.60
C PRO A 170 -13.84 -19.85 -51.13
N MET A 171 -13.59 -20.99 -51.78
CA MET A 171 -13.79 -21.18 -53.21
C MET A 171 -15.26 -21.55 -53.45
N THR A 172 -15.92 -20.81 -54.35
CA THR A 172 -17.38 -20.85 -54.51
C THR A 172 -17.87 -22.05 -55.30
N THR A 173 -17.03 -22.60 -56.19
CA THR A 173 -17.37 -23.76 -57.02
C THR A 173 -16.41 -24.92 -56.81
N ALA A 174 -16.91 -26.15 -56.95
CA ALA A 174 -16.07 -27.35 -56.89
C ALA A 174 -15.00 -27.35 -58.00
N SER A 175 -15.32 -26.82 -59.19
CA SER A 175 -14.38 -26.73 -60.32
C SER A 175 -13.22 -25.78 -60.03
N GLU A 176 -13.50 -24.61 -59.46
CA GLU A 176 -12.49 -23.64 -58.99
C GLU A 176 -11.56 -24.30 -57.97
N ARG A 177 -12.14 -24.98 -56.97
CA ARG A 177 -11.38 -25.68 -55.94
C ARG A 177 -10.48 -26.79 -56.50
N ILE A 178 -10.99 -27.61 -57.42
CA ILE A 178 -10.19 -28.64 -58.08
C ILE A 178 -9.04 -27.99 -58.86
N PHE A 179 -9.31 -26.91 -59.60
CA PHE A 179 -8.30 -26.20 -60.38
C PHE A 179 -7.18 -25.65 -59.47
N VAL A 180 -7.54 -24.84 -58.46
CA VAL A 180 -6.56 -24.22 -57.55
C VAL A 180 -5.73 -25.27 -56.80
N LEU A 181 -6.38 -26.28 -56.21
CA LEU A 181 -5.66 -27.31 -55.47
C LEU A 181 -4.80 -28.19 -56.38
N SER A 182 -5.17 -28.37 -57.66
CA SER A 182 -4.32 -29.08 -58.62
C SER A 182 -3.02 -28.32 -58.95
N GLN A 183 -3.05 -26.99 -59.00
CA GLN A 183 -1.85 -26.17 -59.23
C GLN A 183 -0.88 -26.23 -58.03
N LEU A 184 -1.42 -26.23 -56.81
CA LEU A 184 -0.59 -26.39 -55.60
C LEU A 184 0.10 -27.74 -55.49
N ARG A 185 -0.44 -28.76 -56.17
CA ARG A 185 0.12 -30.12 -56.20
C ARG A 185 1.24 -30.30 -57.23
N LEU A 186 1.54 -29.29 -58.05
CA LEU A 186 2.66 -29.37 -59.01
C LEU A 186 4.02 -29.41 -58.29
N PRO A 187 5.08 -30.01 -58.87
CA PRO A 187 6.42 -29.99 -58.29
C PRO A 187 6.97 -28.56 -58.10
N PHE A 188 6.56 -27.64 -58.97
CA PHE A 188 6.71 -26.21 -58.79
C PHE A 188 5.35 -25.65 -58.37
N ILE A 189 5.22 -25.27 -57.10
CA ILE A 189 3.94 -24.87 -56.50
C ILE A 189 3.52 -23.51 -57.05
N GLU A 190 2.39 -23.46 -57.73
CA GLU A 190 1.79 -22.23 -58.22
C GLU A 190 0.64 -21.80 -57.30
N PHE A 191 0.82 -20.67 -56.61
CA PHE A 191 -0.21 -20.06 -55.77
C PHE A 191 -1.12 -19.17 -56.64
N PRO A 192 -2.42 -19.01 -56.31
CA PRO A 192 -3.30 -18.06 -56.97
C PRO A 192 -2.77 -16.62 -56.94
N GLU A 193 -3.04 -15.84 -57.98
CA GLU A 193 -2.54 -14.45 -58.12
C GLU A 193 -3.02 -13.52 -57.00
N ASP A 194 -4.18 -13.80 -56.43
CA ASP A 194 -4.81 -13.06 -55.33
C ASP A 194 -4.40 -13.58 -53.93
N PHE A 195 -3.50 -14.56 -53.85
CA PHE A 195 -2.87 -14.97 -52.60
C PHE A 195 -1.75 -13.98 -52.23
N ASP A 196 -2.10 -12.95 -51.44
CA ASP A 196 -1.23 -11.83 -51.05
C ASP A 196 0.17 -12.27 -50.55
N GLU A 197 1.20 -11.93 -51.32
CA GLU A 197 2.59 -12.33 -51.04
C GLU A 197 3.17 -11.71 -49.77
N VAL A 198 2.71 -10.52 -49.37
CA VAL A 198 3.23 -9.79 -48.20
C VAL A 198 2.52 -10.23 -46.94
N LYS A 199 1.18 -10.26 -46.97
CA LYS A 199 0.36 -10.63 -45.82
C LYS A 199 0.53 -12.11 -45.45
N ASN A 200 0.64 -12.99 -46.45
CA ASN A 200 0.69 -14.43 -46.25
C ASN A 200 2.10 -15.03 -46.42
N ALA A 201 3.16 -14.23 -46.30
CA ALA A 201 4.54 -14.66 -46.52
C ALA A 201 4.93 -15.88 -45.65
N LYS A 202 4.52 -15.90 -44.38
CA LYS A 202 4.78 -17.03 -43.45
C LYS A 202 3.98 -18.27 -43.83
N GLN A 203 2.72 -18.10 -44.19
CA GLN A 203 1.85 -19.18 -44.64
C GLN A 203 2.40 -19.82 -45.91
N LYS A 204 2.83 -19.01 -46.90
CA LYS A 204 3.45 -19.46 -48.15
C LYS A 204 4.69 -20.33 -47.89
N LEU A 205 5.56 -19.90 -46.96
CA LEU A 205 6.77 -20.65 -46.57
C LEU A 205 6.41 -22.02 -45.97
N VAL A 206 5.48 -22.06 -45.02
CA VAL A 206 5.06 -23.31 -44.36
C VAL A 206 4.32 -24.24 -45.34
N ILE A 207 3.43 -23.71 -46.19
CA ILE A 207 2.72 -24.47 -47.22
C ILE A 207 3.73 -25.10 -48.21
N ALA A 208 4.68 -24.31 -48.70
CA ALA A 208 5.70 -24.81 -49.63
C ALA A 208 6.58 -25.90 -48.99
N TRP A 209 6.87 -25.79 -47.69
CA TRP A 209 7.65 -26.79 -46.97
C TRP A 209 6.87 -28.11 -46.78
N LEU A 210 5.58 -28.01 -46.48
CA LEU A 210 4.67 -29.17 -46.33
C LEU A 210 4.37 -29.87 -47.67
N LEU A 211 4.24 -29.11 -48.75
CA LEU A 211 3.92 -29.63 -50.09
C LEU A 211 5.14 -30.08 -50.90
N ASN A 212 6.32 -30.19 -50.29
CA ASN A 212 7.50 -30.71 -50.96
C ASN A 212 7.26 -32.16 -51.44
N HIS A 213 7.46 -32.42 -52.73
CA HIS A 213 7.26 -33.75 -53.34
C HIS A 213 8.28 -34.79 -52.88
N ASP A 214 9.44 -34.36 -52.37
CA ASP A 214 10.41 -35.25 -51.74
C ASP A 214 10.10 -35.38 -50.23
N PRO A 215 9.60 -36.55 -49.75
CA PRO A 215 9.22 -36.72 -48.35
C PRO A 215 10.39 -36.57 -47.37
N SER A 216 11.63 -36.71 -47.84
CA SER A 216 12.82 -36.51 -47.01
C SER A 216 13.08 -35.03 -46.70
N LYS A 217 12.60 -34.11 -47.56
CA LYS A 217 12.74 -32.65 -47.39
C LYS A 217 11.53 -32.00 -46.70
N ARG A 218 10.40 -32.69 -46.65
CA ARG A 218 9.20 -32.30 -45.89
C ARG A 218 9.49 -32.38 -44.38
N PRO A 219 9.00 -31.50 -43.50
CA PRO A 219 9.25 -31.59 -42.06
C PRO A 219 8.43 -32.71 -41.42
N THR A 220 8.85 -33.19 -40.25
CA THR A 220 7.97 -33.91 -39.31
C THR A 220 7.09 -32.92 -38.55
N ALA A 221 5.99 -33.39 -37.96
CA ALA A 221 5.13 -32.54 -37.13
C ALA A 221 5.91 -31.88 -35.97
N MET A 222 6.80 -32.65 -35.31
CA MET A 222 7.65 -32.17 -34.22
C MET A 222 8.71 -31.16 -34.68
N GLU A 223 9.32 -31.34 -35.86
CA GLU A 223 10.27 -30.36 -36.42
C GLU A 223 9.58 -29.04 -36.75
N LEU A 224 8.34 -29.10 -37.29
CA LEU A 224 7.57 -27.91 -37.59
C LEU A 224 7.13 -27.18 -36.31
N LEU A 225 6.69 -27.90 -35.26
CA LEU A 225 6.32 -27.33 -33.95
C LEU A 225 7.45 -26.55 -33.26
N LYS A 226 8.70 -26.95 -33.51
CA LYS A 226 9.91 -26.32 -32.96
C LYS A 226 10.47 -25.20 -33.85
N SER A 227 9.92 -24.99 -35.04
CA SER A 227 10.43 -24.00 -35.99
C SER A 227 10.04 -22.58 -35.59
N GLU A 228 10.90 -21.60 -35.92
CA GLU A 228 10.62 -20.17 -35.75
C GLU A 228 9.52 -19.64 -36.70
N HIS A 229 9.06 -20.49 -37.61
CA HIS A 229 8.01 -20.16 -38.57
C HIS A 229 6.61 -20.21 -37.93
N LEU A 230 6.47 -20.83 -36.75
CA LEU A 230 5.25 -20.79 -35.95
C LEU A 230 5.29 -19.68 -34.89
N PRO A 231 4.16 -19.03 -34.58
CA PRO A 231 4.04 -18.19 -33.40
C PRO A 231 4.28 -19.01 -32.11
N PRO A 232 4.79 -18.38 -31.02
CA PRO A 232 5.06 -19.07 -29.76
C PRO A 232 3.79 -19.71 -29.18
N PRO A 233 3.92 -20.83 -28.44
CA PRO A 233 2.76 -21.49 -27.83
C PRO A 233 2.07 -20.51 -26.87
N GLN A 234 0.78 -20.29 -27.09
CA GLN A 234 -0.08 -19.61 -26.13
C GLN A 234 -0.46 -20.66 -25.09
N LEU A 235 0.27 -20.73 -23.98
CA LEU A 235 -0.14 -21.50 -22.81
C LEU A 235 -1.51 -20.99 -22.38
N GLU A 236 -2.46 -21.90 -22.22
CA GLU A 236 -3.77 -21.53 -21.70
C GLU A 236 -3.65 -21.06 -20.25
N GLU A 237 -4.50 -20.10 -19.89
CA GLU A 237 -4.49 -19.52 -18.55
C GLU A 237 -4.73 -20.59 -17.47
N SER A 238 -5.48 -21.64 -17.79
CA SER A 238 -5.76 -22.82 -16.97
C SER A 238 -4.48 -23.60 -16.61
N GLU A 239 -3.68 -23.97 -17.61
CA GLU A 239 -2.43 -24.72 -17.42
C GLU A 239 -1.40 -23.92 -16.60
N LEU A 240 -1.31 -22.61 -16.84
CA LEU A 240 -0.44 -21.72 -16.06
C LEU A 240 -0.87 -21.66 -14.60
N HIS A 241 -2.17 -21.58 -14.33
CA HIS A 241 -2.71 -21.60 -12.97
C HIS A 241 -2.38 -22.91 -12.26
N GLU A 242 -2.48 -24.05 -12.93
CA GLU A 242 -2.12 -25.36 -12.36
C GLU A 242 -0.63 -25.44 -12.02
N VAL A 243 0.26 -24.99 -12.92
CA VAL A 243 1.71 -24.96 -12.67
C VAL A 243 2.05 -24.08 -11.48
N LEU A 244 1.43 -22.90 -11.37
CA LEU A 244 1.60 -22.01 -10.22
C LEU A 244 1.09 -22.66 -8.94
N HIS A 245 -0.10 -23.26 -8.96
CA HIS A 245 -0.68 -23.93 -7.80
C HIS A 245 0.22 -25.09 -7.31
N HIS A 246 0.69 -25.94 -8.22
CA HIS A 246 1.62 -27.02 -7.89
C HIS A 246 2.97 -26.52 -7.36
N THR A 247 3.48 -25.42 -7.92
CA THR A 247 4.73 -24.81 -7.47
C THR A 247 4.60 -24.23 -6.06
N LEU A 248 3.48 -23.54 -5.78
CA LEU A 248 3.21 -22.94 -4.47
C LEU A 248 2.86 -23.99 -3.39
N ALA A 249 2.32 -25.15 -3.78
CA ALA A 249 2.04 -26.26 -2.86
C ALA A 249 3.31 -26.95 -2.34
N ASN A 250 4.40 -26.93 -3.11
CA ASN A 250 5.67 -27.54 -2.75
C ASN A 250 6.79 -26.50 -2.56
N VAL A 251 6.77 -25.84 -1.40
CA VAL A 251 7.72 -24.78 -1.02
C VAL A 251 9.18 -25.26 -0.99
N ASP A 252 9.41 -26.55 -0.68
CA ASP A 252 10.75 -27.16 -0.68
C ASP A 252 11.17 -27.68 -2.07
N GLY A 253 10.33 -27.47 -3.10
CA GLY A 253 10.57 -27.90 -4.47
C GLY A 253 11.63 -27.07 -5.20
N LYS A 254 12.26 -27.66 -6.22
CA LYS A 254 13.20 -26.94 -7.11
C LYS A 254 12.50 -25.80 -7.85
N SER A 255 11.29 -26.04 -8.36
CA SER A 255 10.50 -25.04 -9.09
C SER A 255 10.18 -23.82 -8.23
N TYR A 256 9.86 -24.02 -6.94
CA TYR A 256 9.60 -22.93 -6.01
C TYR A 256 10.85 -22.09 -5.78
N ARG A 257 12.00 -22.72 -5.49
CA ARG A 257 13.27 -22.00 -5.33
C ARG A 257 13.63 -21.19 -6.57
N THR A 258 13.51 -21.77 -7.76
CA THR A 258 13.77 -21.06 -9.01
C THR A 258 12.82 -19.87 -9.19
N MET A 259 11.52 -20.02 -8.87
CA MET A 259 10.56 -18.91 -8.89
C MET A 259 10.98 -17.80 -7.91
N MET A 260 11.34 -18.14 -6.67
CA MET A 260 11.78 -17.17 -5.67
C MET A 260 13.07 -16.45 -6.10
N ASP A 261 14.05 -17.16 -6.62
CA ASP A 261 15.29 -16.58 -7.15
C ASP A 261 15.00 -15.56 -8.27
N GLN A 262 14.06 -15.89 -9.18
CA GLN A 262 13.64 -14.96 -10.23
C GLN A 262 12.93 -13.72 -9.67
N ILE A 263 12.05 -13.88 -8.67
CA ILE A 263 11.38 -12.75 -8.01
C ILE A 263 12.40 -11.81 -7.34
N PHE A 264 13.37 -12.37 -6.60
CA PHE A 264 14.39 -11.57 -5.92
C PHE A 264 15.47 -11.02 -6.87
N SER A 265 15.57 -11.52 -8.10
CA SER A 265 16.47 -10.98 -9.14
C SER A 265 15.90 -9.76 -9.89
N GLN A 266 14.63 -9.38 -9.65
CA GLN A 266 14.00 -8.26 -10.31
C GLN A 266 14.73 -6.94 -10.01
N ARG A 267 14.98 -6.14 -11.06
CA ARG A 267 15.63 -4.84 -10.92
C ARG A 267 14.63 -3.77 -10.51
N ILE A 268 15.01 -2.94 -9.55
CA ILE A 268 14.25 -1.74 -9.16
C ILE A 268 14.59 -0.62 -10.16
N SER A 269 13.58 0.03 -10.73
CA SER A 269 13.82 1.15 -11.63
C SER A 269 14.25 2.41 -10.84
N PRO A 270 15.09 3.29 -11.40
CA PRO A 270 15.53 4.51 -10.72
C PRO A 270 14.37 5.41 -10.26
N GLY A 271 13.23 5.40 -10.97
CA GLY A 271 12.03 6.14 -10.58
C GLY A 271 11.36 5.58 -9.33
N ILE A 272 11.29 4.24 -9.18
CA ILE A 272 10.75 3.61 -7.97
C ILE A 272 11.68 3.90 -6.80
N ASP A 273 13.00 3.76 -6.99
CA ASP A 273 14.00 4.04 -5.97
C ASP A 273 13.88 5.48 -5.44
N TYR A 274 13.86 6.48 -6.34
CA TYR A 274 13.71 7.89 -5.97
C TYR A 274 12.37 8.22 -5.28
N THR A 275 11.28 7.54 -5.67
CA THR A 275 9.94 7.82 -5.12
C THR A 275 9.60 7.02 -3.87
N TYR A 276 10.42 6.02 -3.50
CA TYR A 276 10.13 5.09 -2.42
C TYR A 276 9.94 5.78 -1.07
N ASP A 277 10.83 6.72 -0.73
CA ASP A 277 10.89 7.44 0.54
C ASP A 277 10.60 8.95 0.40
N SER A 278 10.17 9.40 -0.78
CA SER A 278 9.88 10.80 -1.09
C SER A 278 8.98 11.49 -0.06
N ASP A 279 8.01 10.78 0.53
CA ASP A 279 7.12 11.34 1.56
C ASP A 279 7.77 11.53 2.93
N ILE A 280 8.81 10.77 3.25
CA ILE A 280 9.60 10.97 4.48
C ILE A 280 10.38 12.28 4.37
N LEU A 281 10.84 12.59 3.16
CA LEU A 281 11.61 13.79 2.83
C LEU A 281 10.75 15.05 2.62
N LYS A 282 9.42 14.95 2.61
CA LYS A 282 8.51 16.12 2.44
C LYS A 282 8.53 17.09 3.62
N GLY A 283 9.00 16.67 4.81
CA GLY A 283 9.23 17.57 5.93
C GLY A 283 10.55 18.31 5.75
N SER A 284 10.60 19.62 6.00
CA SER A 284 11.88 20.31 6.15
C SER A 284 12.62 19.71 7.34
N PHE A 285 13.69 18.97 7.08
CA PHE A 285 14.55 18.49 8.14
C PHE A 285 15.08 19.71 8.91
N THR A 286 14.82 19.75 10.21
CA THR A 286 15.40 20.74 11.11
C THR A 286 16.07 20.01 12.26
N VAL A 287 17.33 20.33 12.53
CA VAL A 287 18.07 19.79 13.69
C VAL A 287 17.28 20.03 14.97
N TRP A 288 16.59 21.17 15.05
CA TRP A 288 15.68 21.52 16.14
C TRP A 288 14.59 20.48 16.39
N SER A 289 13.87 20.03 15.35
CA SER A 289 12.82 19.01 15.50
C SER A 289 13.34 17.71 16.12
N THR A 290 14.56 17.32 15.74
CA THR A 290 15.22 16.11 16.28
C THR A 290 15.62 16.31 17.74
N LYS A 291 16.16 17.48 18.10
CA LYS A 291 16.51 17.82 19.49
C LYS A 291 15.29 17.78 20.42
N ILE A 292 14.16 18.35 19.98
CA ILE A 292 12.92 18.30 20.77
C ILE A 292 12.41 16.87 20.92
N GLN A 293 12.40 16.08 19.84
CA GLN A 293 12.00 14.68 19.93
C GLN A 293 12.90 13.88 20.90
N GLN A 294 14.22 14.12 20.87
CA GLN A 294 15.17 13.53 21.81
C GLN A 294 14.86 13.92 23.26
N HIS A 295 14.69 15.22 23.53
CA HIS A 295 14.35 15.73 24.87
C HIS A 295 13.07 15.10 25.40
N VAL A 296 12.03 15.00 24.57
CA VAL A 296 10.76 14.34 24.92
C VAL A 296 11.00 12.88 25.30
N CYS A 297 11.77 12.14 24.48
CA CYS A 297 12.07 10.72 24.73
C CYS A 297 12.87 10.52 26.03
N GLU A 298 13.83 11.39 26.32
CA GLU A 298 14.66 11.34 27.54
C GLU A 298 13.85 11.65 28.79
N THR A 299 12.99 12.67 28.75
CA THR A 299 12.10 13.03 29.87
C THR A 299 11.11 11.90 30.16
N ILE A 300 10.46 11.36 29.12
CA ILE A 300 9.58 10.19 29.26
C ILE A 300 10.35 8.98 29.84
N SER A 301 11.55 8.72 29.34
CA SER A 301 12.41 7.63 29.87
C SER A 301 12.77 7.82 31.34
N ARG A 302 13.01 9.07 31.78
CA ARG A 302 13.33 9.39 33.18
C ARG A 302 12.14 9.08 34.09
N ILE A 303 10.92 9.42 33.67
CA ILE A 303 9.68 9.13 34.41
C ILE A 303 9.49 7.63 34.54
N PHE A 304 9.64 6.86 33.47
CA PHE A 304 9.51 5.40 33.54
C PHE A 304 10.56 4.74 34.45
N LYS A 305 11.80 5.22 34.43
CA LYS A 305 12.85 4.76 35.34
C LYS A 305 12.51 5.09 36.80
N ARG A 306 11.87 6.23 37.08
CA ARG A 306 11.38 6.60 38.42
C ARG A 306 10.33 5.60 38.92
N HIS A 307 9.49 5.05 38.03
CA HIS A 307 8.56 3.96 38.34
C HIS A 307 9.21 2.57 38.33
N GLY A 308 10.53 2.46 38.18
CA GLY A 308 11.25 1.18 38.19
C GLY A 308 11.12 0.35 36.92
N ALA A 309 10.75 0.96 35.79
CA ALA A 309 10.66 0.26 34.51
C ALA A 309 12.02 0.14 33.82
N VAL A 310 12.25 -0.99 33.16
CA VAL A 310 13.47 -1.27 32.39
C VAL A 310 13.22 -1.05 30.90
N LYS A 311 14.18 -0.43 30.21
CA LYS A 311 14.12 -0.28 28.75
C LYS A 311 14.32 -1.64 28.10
N MET A 312 13.36 -2.10 27.29
CA MET A 312 13.45 -3.43 26.67
C MET A 312 12.88 -3.43 25.25
N HIS A 313 13.69 -3.96 24.32
CA HIS A 313 13.36 -4.10 22.90
C HIS A 313 12.91 -5.53 22.58
N THR A 314 12.06 -5.67 21.57
CA THR A 314 11.64 -6.97 21.01
C THR A 314 12.20 -7.12 19.60
N PRO A 315 12.35 -8.34 19.06
CA PRO A 315 12.76 -8.53 17.67
C PRO A 315 11.88 -7.72 16.71
N LEU A 316 12.52 -7.06 15.73
CA LEU A 316 11.83 -6.19 14.77
C LEU A 316 10.83 -6.97 13.91
N LEU A 317 11.24 -8.11 13.37
CA LEU A 317 10.40 -8.93 12.50
C LEU A 317 9.67 -10.01 13.31
N MET A 318 8.39 -10.19 13.00
CA MET A 318 7.56 -11.26 13.53
C MET A 318 6.91 -12.04 12.37
N PRO A 319 6.69 -13.37 12.48
CA PRO A 319 5.90 -14.10 11.51
C PRO A 319 4.48 -13.52 11.38
N ARG A 320 3.91 -13.55 10.17
CA ARG A 320 2.55 -13.06 9.92
C ARG A 320 1.54 -13.74 10.86
N ASN A 321 0.79 -12.93 11.62
CA ASN A 321 -0.28 -13.39 12.48
C ASN A 321 -1.64 -12.88 11.97
N ARG A 322 -2.40 -13.76 11.30
CA ARG A 322 -3.71 -13.40 10.72
C ARG A 322 -4.77 -13.07 11.77
N LYS A 323 -4.76 -13.72 12.94
CA LYS A 323 -5.83 -13.59 13.96
C LYS A 323 -5.80 -12.24 14.68
N LEU A 324 -4.62 -11.71 14.96
CA LEU A 324 -4.46 -10.46 15.72
C LEU A 324 -4.45 -9.20 14.85
N TYR A 325 -4.20 -9.35 13.55
CA TYR A 325 -4.13 -8.27 12.58
C TYR A 325 -5.16 -8.42 11.44
N GLU A 326 -6.23 -9.19 11.65
CA GLU A 326 -7.22 -9.50 10.62
C GLU A 326 -7.84 -8.23 9.99
N HIS A 327 -7.81 -7.10 10.71
CA HIS A 327 -8.40 -5.82 10.28
C HIS A 327 -7.43 -4.63 10.34
N ASN A 328 -6.22 -4.85 10.85
CA ASN A 328 -5.15 -3.86 10.81
C ASN A 328 -4.23 -4.29 9.67
N GLU A 329 -4.26 -3.57 8.56
CA GLU A 329 -3.27 -3.73 7.51
C GLU A 329 -1.90 -3.53 8.17
N ALA A 330 -1.13 -4.61 8.34
CA ALA A 330 0.26 -4.54 8.77
C ALA A 330 1.14 -4.54 7.53
N SER A 331 2.32 -3.93 7.61
CA SER A 331 3.30 -3.99 6.54
C SER A 331 3.92 -5.40 6.51
N TYR A 332 3.53 -6.18 5.51
CA TYR A 332 4.05 -7.53 5.28
C TYR A 332 5.27 -7.47 4.36
N LEU A 333 6.25 -8.30 4.69
CA LEU A 333 7.45 -8.53 3.92
C LEU A 333 7.59 -10.02 3.68
N MET A 334 8.32 -10.38 2.64
CA MET A 334 8.65 -11.77 2.32
C MET A 334 10.16 -11.92 2.43
N ASP A 335 10.62 -12.93 3.16
CA ASP A 335 12.04 -13.27 3.16
C ASP A 335 12.42 -14.11 1.93
N HIS A 336 13.71 -14.39 1.76
CA HIS A 336 14.24 -15.15 0.61
C HIS A 336 13.70 -16.59 0.52
N SER A 337 13.13 -17.12 1.61
CA SER A 337 12.51 -18.45 1.64
C SER A 337 11.02 -18.42 1.25
N GLY A 338 10.45 -17.23 1.07
CA GLY A 338 9.03 -17.04 0.84
C GLY A 338 8.19 -16.95 2.12
N MET A 339 8.83 -16.95 3.29
CA MET A 339 8.13 -16.80 4.56
C MET A 339 7.63 -15.36 4.70
N LEU A 340 6.34 -15.24 5.03
CA LEU A 340 5.73 -13.93 5.31
C LEU A 340 6.05 -13.49 6.74
N VAL A 341 6.80 -12.40 6.83
CA VAL A 341 7.09 -11.68 8.07
C VAL A 341 6.40 -10.32 8.05
N MET A 342 6.32 -9.69 9.21
CA MET A 342 5.69 -8.37 9.35
C MET A 342 6.56 -7.44 10.19
N LEU A 343 6.53 -6.16 9.79
CA LEU A 343 7.04 -5.07 10.61
C LEU A 343 6.07 -4.80 11.78
N PRO A 344 6.55 -4.25 12.91
CA PRO A 344 5.72 -4.05 14.09
C PRO A 344 4.68 -2.97 13.81
N TYR A 345 3.41 -3.36 13.74
CA TYR A 345 2.29 -2.42 13.75
C TYR A 345 2.07 -1.84 15.16
N ASP A 346 2.40 -2.56 16.22
CA ASP A 346 2.47 -1.97 17.56
C ASP A 346 3.58 -2.65 18.36
N LEU A 347 3.96 -2.04 19.47
CA LEU A 347 5.01 -2.55 20.34
C LEU A 347 4.50 -3.59 21.36
N ARG A 348 3.18 -3.84 21.39
CA ARG A 348 2.54 -4.65 22.42
C ARG A 348 2.37 -6.10 22.00
N ILE A 349 1.97 -6.36 20.76
CA ILE A 349 1.85 -7.74 20.25
C ILE A 349 3.20 -8.46 20.24
N PRO A 350 4.30 -7.88 19.70
CA PRO A 350 5.63 -8.49 19.79
C PRO A 350 6.05 -8.78 21.24
N PHE A 351 5.70 -7.88 22.16
CA PHE A 351 5.99 -8.05 23.58
C PHE A 351 5.17 -9.14 24.26
N ALA A 352 3.87 -9.24 24.00
CA ALA A 352 3.06 -10.34 24.52
C ALA A 352 3.57 -11.71 24.06
N ARG A 353 4.01 -11.80 22.80
CA ARG A 353 4.70 -12.99 22.27
C ARG A 353 6.02 -13.26 23.00
N PHE A 354 6.81 -12.22 23.26
CA PHE A 354 8.07 -12.34 23.99
C PHE A 354 7.86 -12.82 25.44
N VAL A 355 6.88 -12.24 26.15
CA VAL A 355 6.49 -12.63 27.51
C VAL A 355 6.04 -14.09 27.56
N ALA A 356 5.17 -14.50 26.62
CA ALA A 356 4.67 -15.87 26.55
C ALA A 356 5.78 -16.90 26.30
N ARG A 357 6.72 -16.59 25.40
CA ARG A 357 7.79 -17.52 25.01
C ARG A 357 8.92 -17.63 26.01
N ASN A 358 9.18 -16.57 26.78
CA ASN A 358 10.21 -16.56 27.81
C ASN A 358 9.65 -16.84 29.21
N ASN A 359 8.36 -17.18 29.33
CA ASN A 359 7.69 -17.44 30.61
C ASN A 359 7.88 -16.31 31.65
N ILE A 360 7.82 -15.06 31.20
CA ILE A 360 8.02 -13.90 32.09
C ILE A 360 6.79 -13.72 32.98
N THR A 361 6.99 -13.73 34.30
CA THR A 361 5.90 -13.62 35.29
C THR A 361 5.84 -12.26 36.00
N ASN A 362 6.97 -11.55 36.08
CA ASN A 362 7.05 -10.22 36.67
C ASN A 362 8.04 -9.36 35.87
N LEU A 363 7.56 -8.23 35.35
CA LEU A 363 8.40 -7.29 34.60
C LEU A 363 7.67 -5.96 34.46
N LYS A 364 8.37 -4.87 34.76
CA LYS A 364 7.95 -3.52 34.36
C LYS A 364 8.88 -3.04 33.26
N ARG A 365 8.34 -2.78 32.07
CA ARG A 365 9.14 -2.35 30.92
C ARG A 365 8.65 -1.07 30.30
N TYR A 366 9.54 -0.40 29.60
CA TYR A 366 9.18 0.59 28.60
C TYR A 366 9.96 0.37 27.30
N CYS A 367 9.38 0.79 26.18
CA CYS A 367 10.01 0.77 24.87
C CYS A 367 9.62 2.05 24.12
N ILE A 368 10.58 2.67 23.43
CA ILE A 368 10.35 3.80 22.53
C ILE A 368 10.96 3.38 21.20
N GLU A 369 10.11 3.10 20.21
CA GLU A 369 10.50 2.53 18.93
C GLU A 369 9.57 2.95 17.80
N ARG A 370 10.05 2.77 16.56
CA ARG A 370 9.25 3.01 15.36
C ARG A 370 8.27 1.87 15.14
N VAL A 371 7.03 2.22 14.85
CA VAL A 371 6.00 1.32 14.38
C VAL A 371 5.61 1.70 12.95
N PHE A 372 5.20 0.70 12.17
CA PHE A 372 4.97 0.87 10.74
C PHE A 372 3.49 0.72 10.42
N ARG A 373 2.97 1.63 9.59
CA ARG A 373 1.62 1.56 9.04
C ARG A 373 1.73 1.44 7.52
N PRO A 374 1.03 0.49 6.88
CA PRO A 374 1.03 0.42 5.43
C PRO A 374 0.34 1.63 4.83
N ARG A 375 0.60 1.82 3.55
CA ARG A 375 0.02 2.87 2.74
C ARG A 375 -0.83 2.22 1.66
N LYS A 376 -1.80 2.97 1.15
CA LYS A 376 -2.68 2.51 0.08
C LYS A 376 -1.97 2.35 -1.26
N LEU A 377 -0.87 3.08 -1.47
CA LEU A 377 -0.04 2.91 -2.66
C LEU A 377 0.94 1.76 -2.42
N ASP A 378 1.02 0.86 -3.39
CA ASP A 378 2.06 -0.16 -3.43
C ASP A 378 3.44 0.46 -3.74
N ARG A 379 4.51 -0.29 -3.42
CA ARG A 379 5.91 0.07 -3.72
C ARG A 379 6.37 1.41 -3.10
N CYS A 380 5.88 1.74 -1.92
CA CYS A 380 6.35 2.90 -1.16
C CYS A 380 6.75 2.52 0.26
N HIS A 381 7.61 3.33 0.87
CA HIS A 381 8.03 3.13 2.26
C HIS A 381 6.82 3.23 3.20
N PRO A 382 6.59 2.24 4.08
CA PRO A 382 5.53 2.32 5.08
C PRO A 382 5.62 3.61 5.90
N ARG A 383 4.48 4.12 6.39
CA ARG A 383 4.51 5.27 7.28
C ARG A 383 5.12 4.86 8.62
N GLU A 384 6.23 5.51 8.98
CA GLU A 384 6.86 5.38 10.28
C GLU A 384 6.19 6.30 11.30
N LEU A 385 6.01 5.80 12.52
CA LEU A 385 5.51 6.56 13.66
C LEU A 385 6.33 6.19 14.89
N LEU A 386 6.75 7.17 15.68
CA LEU A 386 7.39 6.92 16.97
C LEU A 386 6.32 6.68 18.05
N GLU A 387 6.27 5.44 18.54
CA GLU A 387 5.37 5.03 19.61
C GLU A 387 6.19 4.71 20.86
N CYS A 388 5.62 5.01 22.02
CA CYS A 388 6.16 4.53 23.29
C CYS A 388 5.17 3.58 23.95
N ALA A 389 5.65 2.41 24.37
CA ALA A 389 4.90 1.47 25.18
C ALA A 389 5.46 1.41 26.60
N PHE A 390 4.57 1.36 27.59
CA PHE A 390 4.89 1.06 28.98
C PHE A 390 3.98 -0.07 29.45
N ASP A 391 4.57 -1.11 30.04
CA ASP A 391 3.88 -2.34 30.39
C ASP A 391 4.29 -2.84 31.78
N ILE A 392 3.31 -3.36 32.52
CA ILE A 392 3.48 -4.01 33.82
C ILE A 392 2.94 -5.44 33.73
N ILE A 393 3.82 -6.41 33.92
CA ILE A 393 3.54 -7.84 34.00
C ILE A 393 3.62 -8.26 35.46
N THR A 394 2.59 -8.95 35.95
CA THR A 394 2.52 -9.44 37.34
C THR A 394 2.03 -10.88 37.38
N PRO A 395 2.41 -11.67 38.40
CA PRO A 395 2.07 -13.10 38.46
C PRO A 395 0.59 -13.35 38.76
N THR A 396 -0.12 -12.39 39.39
CA THR A 396 -1.52 -12.54 39.83
C THR A 396 -2.40 -11.43 39.28
N GLY A 397 -3.54 -11.79 38.70
CA GLY A 397 -4.47 -10.86 38.06
C GLY A 397 -5.54 -10.23 38.95
N ASN A 398 -5.44 -10.36 40.27
CA ASN A 398 -6.46 -9.88 41.21
C ASN A 398 -6.24 -8.42 41.66
N SER A 399 -5.10 -7.81 41.32
CA SER A 399 -4.79 -6.43 41.70
C SER A 399 -5.05 -5.48 40.53
N PHE A 400 -5.78 -4.38 40.79
CA PHE A 400 -5.98 -3.28 39.85
C PHE A 400 -4.93 -2.17 40.00
N LEU A 401 -4.01 -2.30 40.96
CA LEU A 401 -2.93 -1.34 41.19
C LEU A 401 -2.04 -1.13 39.95
N PRO A 402 -1.66 -2.16 39.16
CA PRO A 402 -0.90 -1.94 37.93
C PRO A 402 -1.61 -1.04 36.91
N ILE A 403 -2.95 -1.09 36.87
CA ILE A 403 -3.76 -0.22 35.99
C ILE A 403 -3.70 1.22 36.50
N ALA A 404 -3.90 1.40 37.81
CA ALA A 404 -3.84 2.70 38.44
C ALA A 404 -2.44 3.35 38.32
N GLU A 405 -1.37 2.58 38.54
CA GLU A 405 0.01 3.01 38.36
C GLU A 405 0.33 3.40 36.91
N THR A 406 -0.13 2.60 35.95
CA THR A 406 0.05 2.91 34.51
C THR A 406 -0.62 4.23 34.15
N ILE A 407 -1.86 4.46 34.59
CA ILE A 407 -2.58 5.71 34.36
C ILE A 407 -1.87 6.88 35.05
N TYR A 408 -1.45 6.71 36.30
CA TYR A 408 -0.72 7.73 37.06
C TYR A 408 0.60 8.13 36.38
N THR A 409 1.34 7.16 35.84
CA THR A 409 2.59 7.41 35.10
C THR A 409 2.35 8.33 33.88
N ILE A 410 1.23 8.15 33.17
CA ILE A 410 0.85 9.04 32.05
C ILE A 410 0.46 10.43 32.55
N CYS A 411 -0.24 10.54 33.68
CA CYS A 411 -0.55 11.82 34.31
C CYS A 411 0.73 12.62 34.62
N GLU A 412 1.76 11.97 35.14
CA GLU A 412 3.06 12.62 35.36
C GLU A 412 3.70 13.09 34.05
N ILE A 413 3.64 12.29 32.97
CA ILE A 413 4.12 12.71 31.64
C ILE A 413 3.40 13.98 31.18
N ILE A 414 2.07 14.05 31.32
CA ILE A 414 1.30 15.25 30.94
C ILE A 414 1.70 16.45 31.79
N GLN A 415 1.93 16.25 33.09
CA GLN A 415 2.35 17.31 34.02
C GLN A 415 3.77 17.83 33.73
N GLU A 416 4.66 17.00 33.20
CA GLU A 416 6.04 17.42 32.89
C GLU A 416 6.12 18.36 31.66
N PHE A 417 5.08 18.38 30.81
CA PHE A 417 5.02 19.27 29.63
C PHE A 417 3.90 20.30 29.77
N PRO A 418 4.20 21.59 30.03
CA PRO A 418 3.20 22.64 30.27
C PRO A 418 2.11 22.74 29.19
N VAL A 419 2.48 22.63 27.92
CA VAL A 419 1.54 22.66 26.76
C VAL A 419 0.50 21.55 26.81
N LEU A 420 0.88 20.38 27.33
CA LEU A 420 -0.06 19.28 27.46
C LEU A 420 -1.05 19.53 28.59
N GLN A 421 -0.64 20.25 29.64
CA GLN A 421 -1.54 20.65 30.72
C GLN A 421 -2.61 21.63 30.21
N GLU A 422 -2.23 22.60 29.37
CA GLU A 422 -3.16 23.57 28.76
C GLU A 422 -4.27 22.91 27.93
N ARG A 423 -4.01 21.72 27.38
CA ARG A 423 -4.99 20.96 26.59
C ARG A 423 -6.09 20.29 27.41
N ASN A 424 -6.01 20.31 28.74
CA ASN A 424 -7.03 19.75 29.64
C ASN A 424 -7.45 18.31 29.28
N TYR A 425 -6.49 17.38 29.25
CA TYR A 425 -6.78 15.96 28.99
C TYR A 425 -7.74 15.38 30.04
N SER A 426 -8.68 14.55 29.60
CA SER A 426 -9.56 13.74 30.46
C SER A 426 -9.23 12.25 30.31
N ILE A 427 -9.43 11.48 31.39
CA ILE A 427 -9.21 10.04 31.41
C ILE A 427 -10.55 9.35 31.18
N TYR A 428 -10.70 8.71 30.03
CA TYR A 428 -11.87 7.88 29.72
C TYR A 428 -11.59 6.43 30.05
N LEU A 429 -12.46 5.82 30.86
CA LEU A 429 -12.41 4.41 31.24
C LEU A 429 -13.59 3.63 30.66
N ASN A 430 -13.38 2.37 30.32
CA ASN A 430 -14.43 1.41 30.02
C ASN A 430 -13.96 -0.01 30.35
N HIS A 431 -14.86 -0.99 30.24
CA HIS A 431 -14.56 -2.38 30.53
C HIS A 431 -15.08 -3.28 29.40
N THR A 432 -14.26 -4.22 28.90
CA THR A 432 -14.64 -5.09 27.77
C THR A 432 -15.86 -5.95 28.08
N ALA A 433 -15.97 -6.48 29.31
CA ALA A 433 -17.16 -7.22 29.75
C ALA A 433 -18.44 -6.36 29.77
N LEU A 434 -18.33 -5.08 30.10
CA LEU A 434 -19.47 -4.16 30.12
C LEU A 434 -19.94 -3.86 28.70
N LEU A 435 -19.00 -3.60 27.79
CA LEU A 435 -19.32 -3.44 26.38
C LEU A 435 -19.93 -4.71 25.79
N LYS A 436 -19.37 -5.90 26.07
CA LYS A 436 -19.96 -7.19 25.66
C LYS A 436 -21.39 -7.33 26.19
N ALA A 437 -21.64 -6.98 27.45
CA ALA A 437 -22.97 -7.02 28.05
C ALA A 437 -23.98 -6.11 27.34
N ILE A 438 -23.57 -4.88 26.99
CA ILE A 438 -24.40 -3.92 26.24
C ILE A 438 -24.77 -4.48 24.86
N LEU A 439 -23.80 -5.05 24.13
CA LEU A 439 -24.05 -5.62 22.80
C LEU A 439 -25.03 -6.80 22.85
N LEU A 440 -24.83 -7.72 23.80
CA LEU A 440 -25.73 -8.86 24.00
C LEU A 440 -27.14 -8.43 24.42
N HIS A 441 -27.25 -7.37 25.23
CA HIS A 441 -28.53 -6.79 25.62
C HIS A 441 -29.26 -6.13 24.44
N CYS A 442 -28.52 -5.54 23.49
CA CYS A 442 -29.06 -4.99 22.25
C CYS A 442 -29.41 -6.06 21.18
N GLY A 443 -29.24 -7.35 21.49
CA GLY A 443 -29.64 -8.44 20.60
C GLY A 443 -28.58 -8.88 19.59
N ILE A 444 -27.32 -8.49 19.80
CA ILE A 444 -26.19 -8.99 19.02
C ILE A 444 -25.80 -10.37 19.54
N THR A 445 -25.61 -11.33 18.63
CA THR A 445 -25.18 -12.70 18.95
C THR A 445 -23.66 -12.79 19.11
N GLU A 446 -23.16 -13.80 19.84
CA GLU A 446 -21.73 -13.90 20.17
C GLU A 446 -20.82 -14.05 18.94
N ASP A 447 -21.28 -14.75 17.90
CA ASP A 447 -20.60 -14.95 16.62
C ASP A 447 -20.36 -13.64 15.86
N LYS A 448 -21.22 -12.63 16.06
CA LYS A 448 -21.15 -11.34 15.36
C LYS A 448 -20.35 -10.28 16.13
N LEU A 449 -19.92 -10.54 17.36
CA LEU A 449 -19.29 -9.53 18.23
C LEU A 449 -18.03 -8.90 17.61
N ASN A 450 -17.15 -9.70 16.99
CA ASN A 450 -15.91 -9.20 16.38
C ASN A 450 -16.18 -8.21 15.24
N GLN A 451 -17.17 -8.49 14.40
CA GLN A 451 -17.57 -7.60 13.32
C GLN A 451 -18.14 -6.29 13.89
N VAL A 452 -18.96 -6.37 14.94
CA VAL A 452 -19.52 -5.19 15.61
C VAL A 452 -18.44 -4.33 16.27
N TYR A 453 -17.47 -4.93 16.97
CA TYR A 453 -16.36 -4.18 17.57
C TYR A 453 -15.59 -3.37 16.52
N THR A 454 -15.42 -3.92 15.32
CA THR A 454 -14.77 -3.25 14.20
C THR A 454 -15.59 -2.08 13.69
N ILE A 455 -16.90 -2.28 13.49
CA ILE A 455 -17.82 -1.20 13.08
C ILE A 455 -17.81 -0.06 14.10
N LEU A 456 -17.88 -0.38 15.40
CA LEU A 456 -17.86 0.63 16.46
C LEU A 456 -16.51 1.34 16.56
N TYR A 457 -15.39 0.63 16.37
CA TYR A 457 -14.07 1.26 16.34
C TYR A 457 -13.95 2.26 15.19
N ASP A 458 -14.39 1.87 13.99
CA ASP A 458 -14.37 2.75 12.82
C ASP A 458 -15.34 3.93 12.95
N ALA A 459 -16.45 3.76 13.67
CA ALA A 459 -17.37 4.84 14.03
C ALA A 459 -16.71 5.86 15.00
N VAL A 460 -16.07 5.36 16.07
CA VAL A 460 -15.38 6.21 17.07
C VAL A 460 -14.17 6.93 16.47
N THR A 461 -13.50 6.32 15.50
CA THR A 461 -12.36 6.93 14.78
C THR A 461 -12.78 7.80 13.59
N GLU A 462 -14.08 8.09 13.43
CA GLU A 462 -14.66 8.91 12.36
C GLU A 462 -14.34 8.43 10.93
N LYS A 463 -13.97 7.15 10.76
CA LYS A 463 -13.76 6.54 9.44
C LYS A 463 -15.08 6.23 8.74
N LEU A 464 -16.13 5.99 9.51
CA LEU A 464 -17.48 5.74 9.02
C LEU A 464 -18.41 6.85 9.50
N THR A 465 -19.25 7.32 8.59
CA THR A 465 -20.37 8.22 8.90
C THR A 465 -21.47 7.47 9.65
N LYS A 466 -22.30 8.19 10.39
CA LYS A 466 -23.44 7.61 11.12
C LYS A 466 -24.34 6.75 10.23
N ARG A 467 -24.58 7.18 8.98
CA ARG A 467 -25.39 6.44 7.99
C ARG A 467 -24.72 5.13 7.55
N GLU A 468 -23.40 5.13 7.33
CA GLU A 468 -22.65 3.92 6.97
C GLU A 468 -22.62 2.92 8.13
N VAL A 469 -22.49 3.41 9.36
CA VAL A 469 -22.58 2.58 10.57
C VAL A 469 -23.96 1.93 10.67
N GLU A 470 -25.04 2.71 10.50
CA GLU A 470 -26.42 2.21 10.47
C GLU A 470 -26.62 1.15 9.38
N ALA A 471 -26.14 1.39 8.16
CA ALA A 471 -26.21 0.42 7.06
C ALA A 471 -25.49 -0.89 7.37
N LYS A 472 -24.27 -0.83 7.95
CA LYS A 472 -23.52 -2.03 8.36
C LYS A 472 -24.24 -2.81 9.46
N PHE A 473 -24.89 -2.14 10.41
CA PHE A 473 -25.68 -2.81 11.44
C PHE A 473 -26.99 -3.43 10.88
N CYS A 474 -27.64 -2.79 9.91
CA CYS A 474 -28.77 -3.37 9.19
C CYS A 474 -28.37 -4.66 8.45
N ASN A 475 -27.19 -4.68 7.81
CA ASN A 475 -26.66 -5.89 7.16
C ASN A 475 -26.40 -7.04 8.16
N LEU A 476 -26.17 -6.73 9.44
CA LEU A 476 -26.05 -7.73 10.51
C LEU A 476 -27.39 -8.22 11.06
N SER A 477 -28.51 -7.79 10.45
CA SER A 477 -29.89 -8.11 10.83
C SER A 477 -30.33 -7.51 12.17
N LEU A 478 -29.74 -6.38 12.58
CA LEU A 478 -30.24 -5.61 13.73
C LEU A 478 -31.45 -4.76 13.34
N SER A 479 -32.51 -4.83 14.15
CA SER A 479 -33.67 -3.95 13.98
C SER A 479 -33.33 -2.50 14.35
N ALA A 480 -34.00 -1.52 13.72
CA ALA A 480 -33.84 -0.10 14.02
C ALA A 480 -34.04 0.21 15.52
N ASN A 481 -35.00 -0.46 16.17
CA ASN A 481 -35.27 -0.31 17.60
C ASN A 481 -34.09 -0.76 18.49
N ASN A 482 -33.41 -1.84 18.10
CA ASN A 482 -32.21 -2.32 18.80
C ASN A 482 -31.01 -1.39 18.59
N LEU A 483 -30.92 -0.77 17.41
CA LEU A 483 -29.86 0.19 17.09
C LEU A 483 -30.03 1.50 17.88
N VAL A 484 -31.24 2.03 17.97
CA VAL A 484 -31.55 3.19 18.83
C VAL A 484 -31.23 2.87 20.30
N ARG A 485 -31.56 1.66 20.76
CA ARG A 485 -31.19 1.19 22.11
C ARG A 485 -29.67 1.14 22.29
N LEU A 486 -28.92 0.70 21.29
CA LEU A 486 -27.46 0.66 21.33
C LEU A 486 -26.85 2.06 21.46
N TYR A 487 -27.29 3.02 20.62
CA TYR A 487 -26.83 4.41 20.70
C TYR A 487 -27.12 5.04 22.06
N ARG A 488 -28.27 4.73 22.66
CA ARG A 488 -28.61 5.19 24.02
C ARG A 488 -27.57 4.79 25.07
N PHE A 489 -26.86 3.67 24.90
CA PHE A 489 -25.78 3.28 25.81
C PHE A 489 -24.42 3.85 25.37
N ILE A 490 -24.08 3.74 24.09
CA ILE A 490 -22.75 4.14 23.57
C ILE A 490 -22.49 5.65 23.71
N GLU A 491 -23.52 6.48 23.63
CA GLU A 491 -23.38 7.94 23.74
C GLU A 491 -23.21 8.42 25.20
N GLN A 492 -23.35 7.54 26.19
CA GLN A 492 -23.31 7.90 27.61
C GLN A 492 -21.87 7.96 28.14
N LYS A 493 -21.58 9.09 28.80
CA LYS A 493 -20.32 9.34 29.50
C LYS A 493 -20.59 10.11 30.79
N GLY A 494 -19.90 9.76 31.88
CA GLY A 494 -20.12 10.41 33.18
C GLY A 494 -19.35 9.74 34.31
N GLU A 495 -19.74 10.01 35.55
CA GLU A 495 -19.23 9.27 36.70
C GLU A 495 -19.94 7.90 36.82
N LEU A 496 -19.32 6.95 37.54
CA LEU A 496 -19.89 5.60 37.70
C LEU A 496 -21.28 5.64 38.34
N GLN A 497 -21.48 6.56 39.29
CA GLN A 497 -22.72 6.71 40.04
C GLN A 497 -23.88 7.12 39.11
N ASP A 498 -23.64 8.03 38.17
CA ASP A 498 -24.64 8.51 37.21
C ASP A 498 -25.08 7.43 36.21
N LEU A 499 -24.15 6.53 35.85
CA LEU A 499 -24.39 5.46 34.89
C LEU A 499 -25.01 4.21 35.51
N THR A 500 -24.87 4.04 36.83
CA THR A 500 -25.36 2.86 37.57
C THR A 500 -26.86 2.59 37.36
N PRO A 501 -27.77 3.59 37.41
CA PRO A 501 -29.20 3.36 37.13
C PRO A 501 -29.46 2.79 35.74
N LEU A 502 -28.75 3.29 34.72
CA LEU A 502 -28.87 2.83 33.34
C LEU A 502 -28.35 1.40 33.20
N LEU A 503 -27.19 1.08 33.78
CA LEU A 503 -26.61 -0.26 33.75
C LEU A 503 -27.47 -1.30 34.50
N ASN A 504 -28.09 -0.90 35.60
CA ASN A 504 -28.99 -1.74 36.38
C ASN A 504 -30.25 -2.18 35.60
N THR A 505 -30.63 -1.47 34.54
CA THR A 505 -31.72 -1.93 33.65
C THR A 505 -31.40 -3.26 32.97
N MET A 506 -30.12 -3.55 32.70
CA MET A 506 -29.67 -4.78 32.06
C MET A 506 -29.59 -5.97 33.02
N VAL A 507 -29.38 -5.69 34.31
CA VAL A 507 -29.28 -6.72 35.38
C VAL A 507 -30.61 -7.46 35.57
N LYS A 508 -31.75 -6.81 35.29
CA LYS A 508 -33.09 -7.35 35.53
C LYS A 508 -33.59 -8.34 34.47
N GLN A 509 -32.97 -8.43 33.28
CA GLN A 509 -33.57 -9.10 32.12
C GLN A 509 -32.93 -10.45 31.71
N LYS A 510 -31.64 -10.69 31.99
CA LYS A 510 -30.93 -11.94 31.61
C LYS A 510 -29.82 -12.29 32.62
N THR A 511 -29.71 -13.56 33.00
CA THR A 511 -28.74 -14.04 34.03
C THR A 511 -27.28 -13.89 33.61
N GLY A 512 -26.91 -14.23 32.37
CA GLY A 512 -25.54 -14.11 31.86
C GLY A 512 -25.06 -12.66 31.71
N VAL A 513 -25.90 -11.78 31.16
CA VAL A 513 -25.61 -10.33 30.99
C VAL A 513 -25.43 -9.66 32.36
N ALA A 514 -26.26 -10.01 33.34
CA ALA A 514 -26.17 -9.47 34.70
C ALA A 514 -24.80 -9.74 35.35
N SER A 515 -24.22 -10.92 35.12
CA SER A 515 -22.89 -11.26 35.66
C SER A 515 -21.77 -10.38 35.09
N LEU A 516 -21.80 -10.12 33.77
CA LEU A 516 -20.81 -9.29 33.08
C LEU A 516 -20.91 -7.82 33.50
N VAL A 517 -22.12 -7.29 33.69
CA VAL A 517 -22.34 -5.93 34.18
C VAL A 517 -21.81 -5.77 35.60
N LYS A 518 -22.14 -6.70 36.51
CA LYS A 518 -21.66 -6.68 37.89
C LYS A 518 -20.13 -6.74 37.97
N LEU A 519 -19.51 -7.61 37.17
CA LEU A 519 -18.04 -7.70 37.08
C LEU A 519 -17.43 -6.38 36.60
N GLY A 520 -17.88 -5.86 35.46
CA GLY A 520 -17.33 -4.64 34.88
C GLY A 520 -17.52 -3.41 35.78
N MET A 521 -18.66 -3.30 36.46
CA MET A 521 -18.90 -2.21 37.43
C MET A 521 -17.96 -2.29 38.63
N LYS A 522 -17.82 -3.48 39.22
CA LYS A 522 -16.93 -3.69 40.38
C LYS A 522 -15.48 -3.34 40.06
N ASP A 523 -14.98 -3.82 38.92
CA ASP A 523 -13.60 -3.60 38.49
C ASP A 523 -13.33 -2.11 38.21
N LEU A 524 -14.30 -1.40 37.62
CA LEU A 524 -14.23 0.04 37.40
C LEU A 524 -14.27 0.82 38.72
N GLU A 525 -15.13 0.46 39.66
CA GLU A 525 -15.22 1.08 40.99
C GLU A 525 -13.89 0.96 41.74
N GLU A 526 -13.33 -0.24 41.82
CA GLU A 526 -12.06 -0.49 42.51
C GLU A 526 -10.90 0.27 41.85
N THR A 527 -10.89 0.37 40.52
CA THR A 527 -9.88 1.15 39.80
C THR A 527 -10.02 2.65 40.05
N VAL A 528 -11.24 3.20 39.99
CA VAL A 528 -11.50 4.62 40.26
C VAL A 528 -11.09 4.97 41.70
N ASP A 529 -11.36 4.10 42.67
CA ASP A 529 -10.95 4.29 44.06
C ASP A 529 -9.43 4.30 44.24
N LEU A 530 -8.71 3.43 43.54
CA LEU A 530 -7.23 3.45 43.52
C LEU A 530 -6.69 4.72 42.87
N LEU A 531 -7.28 5.18 41.76
CA LEU A 531 -6.90 6.42 41.09
C LEU A 531 -7.09 7.65 42.01
N LYS A 532 -8.18 7.68 42.79
CA LYS A 532 -8.42 8.71 43.81
C LYS A 532 -7.37 8.65 44.93
N LYS A 533 -7.02 7.45 45.41
CA LYS A 533 -5.97 7.25 46.44
C LYS A 533 -4.58 7.68 45.97
N LEU A 534 -4.28 7.56 44.68
CA LEU A 534 -3.05 8.06 44.05
C LEU A 534 -3.04 9.59 43.85
N GLY A 535 -4.13 10.29 44.18
CA GLY A 535 -4.18 11.76 44.12
C GLY A 535 -4.24 12.33 42.70
N ILE A 536 -4.85 11.60 41.75
CA ILE A 536 -4.98 12.05 40.36
C ILE A 536 -5.90 13.27 40.28
N LYS A 537 -5.36 14.39 39.79
CA LYS A 537 -6.08 15.67 39.60
C LYS A 537 -6.91 15.73 38.31
N PHE A 538 -6.71 14.79 37.38
CA PHE A 538 -7.38 14.76 36.09
C PHE A 538 -8.84 14.29 36.21
N GLN A 539 -9.71 14.82 35.35
CA GLN A 539 -11.11 14.37 35.28
C GLN A 539 -11.17 12.91 34.79
N ILE A 540 -11.77 12.04 35.60
CA ILE A 540 -12.01 10.63 35.28
C ILE A 540 -13.48 10.48 34.87
N SER A 541 -13.73 9.91 33.69
CA SER A 541 -15.09 9.67 33.19
C SER A 541 -15.19 8.27 32.61
N ILE A 542 -16.26 7.56 32.95
CA ILE A 542 -16.58 6.28 32.32
C ILE A 542 -17.34 6.57 31.03
N ASN A 543 -16.85 6.00 29.92
CA ASN A 543 -17.46 6.12 28.60
C ASN A 543 -17.83 4.72 28.10
N LEU A 544 -19.13 4.41 28.11
CA LEU A 544 -19.63 3.09 27.71
C LEU A 544 -19.39 2.78 26.22
N GLY A 545 -19.28 3.82 25.39
CA GLY A 545 -18.98 3.74 23.97
C GLY A 545 -17.50 3.68 23.63
N LEU A 546 -16.60 3.70 24.62
CA LEU A 546 -15.16 3.62 24.35
C LEU A 546 -14.82 2.23 23.80
N VAL A 547 -14.41 2.20 22.54
CA VAL A 547 -13.98 1.00 21.82
C VAL A 547 -12.53 1.18 21.38
N TYR A 548 -11.62 0.40 21.95
CA TYR A 548 -10.19 0.46 21.61
C TYR A 548 -9.56 -0.93 21.58
N LYS A 549 -9.08 -1.34 20.39
CA LYS A 549 -8.35 -2.60 20.14
C LYS A 549 -8.86 -3.76 21.01
N ILE A 550 -10.17 -4.03 21.01
CA ILE A 550 -10.82 -4.94 21.97
C ILE A 550 -10.26 -6.36 21.85
N GLN A 551 -9.88 -6.80 20.66
CA GLN A 551 -9.26 -8.10 20.44
C GLN A 551 -7.93 -8.28 21.20
N GLN A 552 -7.25 -7.18 21.53
CA GLN A 552 -5.99 -7.19 22.29
C GLN A 552 -6.23 -7.12 23.81
N HIS A 553 -7.41 -6.65 24.26
CA HIS A 553 -7.65 -6.31 25.66
C HIS A 553 -8.70 -7.22 26.31
N ASN A 554 -8.52 -7.46 27.61
CA ASN A 554 -9.48 -8.16 28.43
C ASN A 554 -9.56 -7.48 29.81
N GLY A 555 -10.70 -6.87 30.11
CA GLY A 555 -10.91 -6.10 31.34
C GLY A 555 -10.99 -4.59 31.05
N ILE A 556 -10.32 -3.80 31.88
CA ILE A 556 -10.33 -2.34 31.78
C ILE A 556 -9.53 -1.86 30.58
N ILE A 557 -10.12 -0.91 29.86
CA ILE A 557 -9.50 -0.12 28.79
C ILE A 557 -9.60 1.37 29.15
N PHE A 558 -8.58 2.13 28.76
CA PHE A 558 -8.52 3.55 29.06
C PHE A 558 -7.88 4.37 27.94
N GLN A 559 -8.28 5.63 27.84
CA GLN A 559 -7.72 6.61 26.89
C GLN A 559 -7.60 8.00 27.51
N PHE A 560 -6.55 8.71 27.13
CA PHE A 560 -6.32 10.12 27.45
C PHE A 560 -6.74 10.97 26.26
N ILE A 561 -7.83 11.72 26.41
CA ILE A 561 -8.45 12.48 25.32
C ILE A 561 -8.54 13.96 25.70
N ALA A 562 -8.10 14.83 24.80
CA ALA A 562 -8.37 16.26 24.84
C ALA A 562 -9.24 16.67 23.65
N TYR A 563 -10.10 17.67 23.85
CA TYR A 563 -10.96 18.22 22.79
C TYR A 563 -10.41 19.58 22.35
N ILE A 564 -9.73 19.60 21.21
CA ILE A 564 -9.09 20.80 20.69
C ILE A 564 -10.01 21.49 19.70
N LYS A 565 -10.41 22.73 19.99
CA LYS A 565 -11.17 23.57 19.04
C LYS A 565 -10.23 24.09 17.95
N ARG A 566 -10.41 23.63 16.71
CA ARG A 566 -9.68 24.15 15.54
C ARG A 566 -10.68 24.81 14.59
N ARG A 567 -10.62 26.14 14.49
CA ARG A 567 -11.56 26.96 13.69
C ARG A 567 -13.03 26.70 14.09
N GLN A 568 -13.77 25.94 13.26
CA GLN A 568 -15.20 25.63 13.39
C GLN A 568 -15.48 24.18 13.84
N ARG A 569 -14.45 23.34 14.04
CA ARG A 569 -14.62 21.92 14.41
C ARG A 569 -13.80 21.59 15.66
N THR A 570 -14.41 20.86 16.59
CA THR A 570 -13.72 20.24 17.71
C THR A 570 -13.09 18.94 17.24
N VAL A 571 -11.78 18.82 17.36
CA VAL A 571 -11.03 17.61 17.01
C VAL A 571 -10.62 16.89 18.28
N THR A 572 -10.78 15.57 18.31
CA THR A 572 -10.31 14.72 19.40
C THR A 572 -8.81 14.47 19.25
N ASP A 573 -8.06 14.73 20.33
CA ASP A 573 -6.63 14.45 20.42
C ASP A 573 -6.40 13.34 21.44
N ILE A 574 -5.98 12.17 20.96
CA ILE A 574 -5.71 10.99 21.79
C ILE A 574 -4.21 10.91 22.02
N LEU A 575 -3.78 11.15 23.26
CA LEU A 575 -2.37 11.16 23.63
C LEU A 575 -1.84 9.74 23.92
N ALA A 576 -2.63 8.98 24.69
CA ALA A 576 -2.26 7.66 25.15
C ALA A 576 -3.51 6.76 25.28
N ALA A 577 -3.34 5.48 24.99
CA ALA A 577 -4.40 4.49 25.07
C ALA A 577 -3.86 3.14 25.57
N GLY A 578 -4.60 2.47 26.44
CA GLY A 578 -4.13 1.27 27.09
C GLY A 578 -5.22 0.44 27.73
N GLY A 579 -4.79 -0.58 28.45
CA GLY A 579 -5.68 -1.49 29.18
C GLY A 579 -4.98 -2.78 29.57
N ARG A 580 -5.77 -3.69 30.15
CA ARG A 580 -5.34 -5.04 30.51
C ARG A 580 -5.40 -5.98 29.29
N TYR A 581 -4.40 -6.83 29.10
CA TYR A 581 -4.23 -7.68 27.90
C TYR A 581 -3.67 -9.08 28.19
N ASP A 582 -3.85 -9.61 29.39
CA ASP A 582 -3.43 -10.96 29.79
C ASP A 582 -3.88 -12.07 28.83
N HIS A 583 -5.09 -11.98 28.28
CA HIS A 583 -5.58 -12.93 27.28
C HIS A 583 -4.68 -13.02 26.03
N MET A 584 -4.08 -11.92 25.59
CA MET A 584 -3.19 -11.90 24.40
C MET A 584 -1.92 -12.73 24.63
N ILE A 585 -1.39 -12.76 25.86
CA ILE A 585 -0.24 -13.59 26.22
C ILE A 585 -0.59 -15.07 26.11
N SER A 586 -1.81 -15.46 26.50
CA SER A 586 -2.26 -16.85 26.42
C SER A 586 -2.26 -17.42 25.00
N GLN A 587 -2.52 -16.58 23.99
CA GLN A 587 -2.55 -16.98 22.58
C GLN A 587 -1.18 -17.29 21.98
N PHE A 588 -0.09 -16.84 22.63
CA PHE A 588 1.28 -17.06 22.16
C PHE A 588 2.02 -18.17 22.91
N ARG A 589 1.37 -18.82 23.88
CA ARG A 589 1.95 -19.93 24.62
C ARG A 589 2.10 -21.17 23.73
N GLY A 590 3.19 -21.89 23.95
CA GLY A 590 3.40 -23.18 23.29
C GLY A 590 2.41 -24.23 23.82
N PRO A 591 2.16 -25.31 23.05
CA PRO A 591 1.26 -26.39 23.45
C PRO A 591 1.67 -27.08 24.76
N GLU A 592 2.96 -27.05 25.11
CA GLU A 592 3.51 -27.65 26.33
C GLU A 592 3.60 -26.69 27.52
N ALA A 593 3.12 -25.44 27.39
CA ALA A 593 3.27 -24.44 28.44
C ALA A 593 2.31 -24.70 29.61
N VAL A 594 2.85 -25.20 30.73
CA VAL A 594 2.13 -25.43 31.99
C VAL A 594 2.37 -24.26 32.95
N GLY A 595 1.31 -23.61 33.44
CA GLY A 595 1.39 -22.55 34.45
C GLY A 595 0.31 -21.48 34.32
N LEU A 596 0.13 -20.65 35.36
CA LEU A 596 -0.83 -19.53 35.34
C LEU A 596 -0.43 -18.47 34.29
N VAL A 597 -1.41 -17.91 33.58
CA VAL A 597 -1.18 -16.78 32.66
C VAL A 597 -0.89 -15.52 33.49
N PRO A 598 0.25 -14.85 33.30
CA PRO A 598 0.55 -13.63 34.03
C PRO A 598 -0.46 -12.54 33.66
N SER A 599 -0.75 -11.68 34.62
CA SER A 599 -1.56 -10.49 34.37
C SER A 599 -0.70 -9.42 33.71
N ALA A 600 -1.24 -8.77 32.69
CA ALA A 600 -0.52 -7.78 31.91
C ALA A 600 -1.38 -6.56 31.67
N VAL A 601 -0.80 -5.39 31.93
CA VAL A 601 -1.41 -4.08 31.72
C VAL A 601 -0.40 -3.21 31.00
N GLY A 602 -0.87 -2.36 30.08
CA GLY A 602 0.04 -1.44 29.42
C GLY A 602 -0.65 -0.36 28.62
N VAL A 603 0.15 0.60 28.22
CA VAL A 603 -0.26 1.83 27.55
C VAL A 603 0.66 2.13 26.38
N SER A 604 0.06 2.59 25.29
CA SER A 604 0.74 3.11 24.10
C SER A 604 0.58 4.63 24.09
N ILE A 605 1.68 5.35 23.89
CA ILE A 605 1.77 6.81 23.92
C ILE A 605 2.27 7.29 22.56
N ALA A 606 1.59 8.30 22.00
CA ALA A 606 1.96 8.90 20.73
C ALA A 606 3.07 9.95 20.92
N VAL A 607 4.34 9.52 20.92
CA VAL A 607 5.50 10.40 21.15
C VAL A 607 5.62 11.49 20.08
N ASP A 608 5.31 11.16 18.82
CA ASP A 608 5.29 12.16 17.75
C ASP A 608 4.26 13.27 17.98
N ARG A 609 3.13 12.96 18.65
CA ARG A 609 2.12 13.97 19.01
C ARG A 609 2.61 14.90 20.10
N ILE A 610 3.34 14.36 21.10
CA ILE A 610 3.99 15.17 22.14
C ILE A 610 5.04 16.07 21.48
N SER A 611 5.93 15.50 20.68
CA SER A 611 7.03 16.22 20.04
C SER A 611 6.51 17.33 19.12
N SER A 612 5.51 17.04 18.27
CA SER A 612 4.89 18.06 17.43
C SER A 612 4.13 19.13 18.22
N THR A 613 3.59 18.79 19.39
CA THR A 613 2.92 19.77 20.26
C THR A 613 3.91 20.71 20.93
N VAL A 614 5.03 20.18 21.43
CA VAL A 614 6.12 20.97 22.01
C VAL A 614 6.80 21.86 20.95
N LEU A 615 6.92 21.38 19.71
CA LEU A 615 7.48 22.17 18.61
C LEU A 615 6.64 23.39 18.21
N ASN A 616 5.32 23.33 18.40
CA ASN A 616 4.39 24.39 18.01
C ASN A 616 4.07 25.38 19.15
N MET A 617 4.89 25.41 20.21
CA MET A 617 4.75 26.38 21.30
C MET A 617 5.05 27.80 20.84
N GLU A 618 4.31 28.77 21.37
CA GLU A 618 4.57 30.20 21.14
C GLU A 618 5.93 30.63 21.73
N GLU A 619 6.30 30.11 22.91
CA GLU A 619 7.64 30.24 23.47
C GLU A 619 8.44 28.95 23.27
N PRO A 620 9.48 28.94 22.40
CA PRO A 620 10.24 27.73 22.12
C PRO A 620 11.10 27.32 23.33
N PHE A 621 10.95 26.07 23.76
CA PHE A 621 11.74 25.49 24.84
C PHE A 621 13.20 25.33 24.41
N THR A 622 14.16 26.03 25.04
CA THR A 622 15.59 25.93 24.64
C THR A 622 16.20 24.57 25.00
N VAL A 623 16.55 23.76 23.99
CA VAL A 623 17.28 22.50 24.16
C VAL A 623 18.67 22.64 23.55
N SER A 624 19.68 22.74 24.40
CA SER A 624 21.07 22.82 23.95
C SER A 624 21.63 21.45 23.54
N SER A 625 22.50 21.42 22.53
CA SER A 625 23.31 20.22 22.20
C SER A 625 24.49 20.03 23.14
N CYS A 626 25.00 21.12 23.71
CA CYS A 626 26.18 21.13 24.57
C CYS A 626 26.03 22.18 25.67
N ASP A 627 26.72 21.98 26.79
CA ASP A 627 26.82 22.96 27.85
C ASP A 627 27.70 24.14 27.45
N LEU A 628 28.71 23.92 26.59
CA LEU A 628 29.68 24.92 26.17
C LEU A 628 30.11 24.75 24.70
N LEU A 629 30.12 25.83 23.93
CA LEU A 629 30.78 25.88 22.62
C LEU A 629 32.18 26.48 22.73
N VAL A 630 33.20 25.80 22.21
CA VAL A 630 34.58 26.27 22.15
C VAL A 630 34.91 26.76 20.75
N VAL A 631 35.36 28.01 20.66
CA VAL A 631 35.67 28.70 19.41
C VAL A 631 37.10 29.18 19.41
N SER A 632 37.86 28.72 18.41
CA SER A 632 39.21 29.21 18.12
C SER A 632 39.13 30.50 17.32
N VAL A 633 39.59 31.60 17.88
CA VAL A 633 39.63 32.91 17.20
C VAL A 633 41.06 33.22 16.78
N GLY A 634 41.41 32.74 15.58
CA GLY A 634 42.74 32.89 14.98
C GLY A 634 43.25 31.59 14.35
N GLN A 635 44.34 31.67 13.59
CA GLN A 635 44.93 30.51 12.90
C GLN A 635 45.80 29.63 13.81
N LYS A 636 46.30 30.17 14.94
CA LYS A 636 47.23 29.46 15.85
C LYS A 636 46.57 28.98 17.16
N SER A 637 45.27 29.18 17.33
CA SER A 637 44.53 28.91 18.58
C SER A 637 43.85 27.54 18.60
N MET A 638 43.82 26.83 17.47
CA MET A 638 43.09 25.57 17.35
C MET A 638 43.66 24.47 18.25
N GLU A 639 44.99 24.37 18.38
CA GLU A 639 45.64 23.40 19.28
C GLU A 639 45.25 23.63 20.75
N ARG A 640 45.17 24.90 21.16
CA ARG A 640 44.70 25.27 22.51
C ARG A 640 43.22 24.97 22.69
N ALA A 641 42.39 25.23 21.68
CA ALA A 641 40.98 24.89 21.71
C ALA A 641 40.74 23.38 21.85
N ILE A 642 41.50 22.56 21.13
CA ILE A 642 41.48 21.10 21.27
C ILE A 642 41.85 20.69 22.70
N ASN A 643 42.92 21.25 23.27
CA ASN A 643 43.34 20.93 24.65
C ASN A 643 42.27 21.30 25.70
N VAL A 644 41.61 22.45 25.55
CA VAL A 644 40.53 22.88 26.45
C VAL A 644 39.32 21.96 26.32
N VAL A 645 38.91 21.63 25.10
CA VAL A 645 37.79 20.72 24.83
C VAL A 645 38.04 19.32 25.36
N GLN A 646 39.26 18.79 25.18
CA GLN A 646 39.65 17.49 25.74
C GLN A 646 39.53 17.46 27.27
N LYS A 647 39.96 18.53 27.95
CA LYS A 647 39.81 18.65 29.41
C LYS A 647 38.34 18.69 29.83
N LEU A 648 37.49 19.39 29.08
CA LEU A 648 36.05 19.44 29.34
C LEU A 648 35.39 18.07 29.17
N TRP A 649 35.70 17.36 28.09
CA TRP A 649 35.20 16.00 27.86
C TRP A 649 35.70 15.01 28.91
N ALA A 650 36.97 15.09 29.30
CA ALA A 650 37.54 14.25 30.37
C ALA A 650 36.85 14.48 31.72
N ALA A 651 36.32 15.69 31.94
CA ALA A 651 35.52 16.04 33.12
C ALA A 651 34.03 15.70 33.00
N GLY A 652 33.59 15.15 31.86
CA GLY A 652 32.19 14.80 31.60
C GLY A 652 31.28 15.98 31.26
N ILE A 653 31.84 17.13 30.89
CA ILE A 653 31.07 18.31 30.45
C ILE A 653 30.80 18.19 28.95
N ALA A 654 29.54 18.36 28.53
CA ALA A 654 29.18 18.32 27.12
C ALA A 654 29.70 19.59 26.43
N ALA A 655 30.79 19.48 25.68
CA ALA A 655 31.39 20.61 24.95
C ALA A 655 31.45 20.32 23.45
N GLU A 656 31.26 21.34 22.62
CA GLU A 656 31.39 21.28 21.16
C GLU A 656 32.53 22.19 20.71
N ILE A 657 33.33 21.76 19.73
CA ILE A 657 34.36 22.59 19.09
C ILE A 657 33.88 23.01 17.71
N MET A 658 33.96 24.31 17.41
CA MET A 658 33.61 24.78 16.08
C MET A 658 34.76 24.55 15.10
N TYR A 659 34.50 23.80 14.02
CA TYR A 659 35.55 23.34 13.09
C TYR A 659 36.09 24.45 12.18
N ASP A 660 35.22 25.33 11.69
CA ASP A 660 35.61 26.47 10.85
C ASP A 660 35.12 27.78 11.49
N TRP A 661 36.07 28.63 11.88
CA TRP A 661 35.79 30.00 12.30
C TRP A 661 36.12 30.97 11.18
N SER A 662 35.15 31.20 10.30
CA SER A 662 35.20 32.25 9.26
C SER A 662 34.06 33.27 9.39
N GLN A 663 33.25 33.16 10.45
CA GLN A 663 31.98 33.86 10.63
C GLN A 663 32.09 35.02 11.62
N SER A 664 31.15 35.98 11.54
CA SER A 664 31.15 37.17 12.39
C SER A 664 30.72 36.85 13.84
N GLN A 665 30.96 37.77 14.78
CA GLN A 665 30.55 37.57 16.17
C GLN A 665 29.02 37.55 16.32
N GLU A 666 28.30 38.27 15.46
CA GLU A 666 26.84 38.27 15.39
C GLU A 666 26.30 36.92 14.90
N GLU A 667 26.94 36.31 13.90
CA GLU A 667 26.58 34.97 13.41
C GLU A 667 26.79 33.90 14.47
N LEU A 668 27.88 33.97 15.25
CA LEU A 668 28.11 33.09 16.40
C LEU A 668 27.02 33.21 17.45
N GLN A 669 26.63 34.45 17.77
CA GLN A 669 25.59 34.70 18.75
C GLN A 669 24.24 34.16 18.25
N GLU A 670 23.93 34.34 16.98
CA GLU A 670 22.72 33.80 16.36
C GLU A 670 22.73 32.27 16.31
N TYR A 671 23.89 31.67 16.01
CA TYR A 671 24.08 30.21 16.07
C TYR A 671 23.88 29.67 17.49
N CYS A 672 24.45 30.32 18.51
CA CYS A 672 24.28 29.91 19.91
C CYS A 672 22.83 30.05 20.35
N ARG A 673 22.16 31.14 19.94
CA ARG A 673 20.73 31.38 20.21
C ARG A 673 19.85 30.31 19.57
N CYS A 674 20.06 30.03 18.28
CA CYS A 674 19.32 29.00 17.54
C CYS A 674 19.60 27.58 18.07
N SER A 675 20.82 27.34 18.56
CA SER A 675 21.23 26.04 19.08
C SER A 675 20.93 25.84 20.57
N GLY A 676 20.45 26.87 21.27
CA GLY A 676 20.16 26.85 22.71
C GLY A 676 21.39 26.87 23.62
N ILE A 677 22.57 27.20 23.09
CA ILE A 677 23.84 27.13 23.81
C ILE A 677 23.97 28.32 24.76
N THR A 678 24.14 28.04 26.05
CA THR A 678 24.18 29.08 27.09
C THR A 678 25.58 29.66 27.30
N TYR A 679 26.64 28.88 27.10
CA TYR A 679 28.02 29.30 27.35
C TYR A 679 28.90 29.11 26.10
N VAL A 680 29.78 30.07 25.86
CA VAL A 680 30.76 30.03 24.77
C VAL A 680 32.15 30.38 25.30
N ALA A 681 33.14 29.54 25.01
CA ALA A 681 34.55 29.78 25.32
C ALA A 681 35.30 30.24 24.05
N LEU A 682 35.75 31.49 24.04
CA LEU A 682 36.53 32.08 22.98
C LEU A 682 38.02 32.01 23.33
N ILE A 683 38.81 31.41 22.44
CA ILE A 683 40.26 31.21 22.61
C ILE A 683 40.98 32.02 21.54
N TYR A 684 41.70 33.06 21.96
CA TYR A 684 42.39 33.97 21.06
C TYR A 684 43.89 33.64 20.96
N ASP A 685 44.48 33.85 19.78
CA ASP A 685 45.92 33.69 19.53
C ASP A 685 46.79 34.54 20.47
N LYS A 686 46.33 35.75 20.85
CA LYS A 686 47.15 36.77 21.53
C LYS A 686 46.93 36.89 23.05
N GLU A 687 46.09 36.07 23.67
CA GLU A 687 45.65 36.28 25.08
C GLU A 687 46.37 35.45 26.17
N GLY A 688 47.44 34.72 25.83
CA GLY A 688 48.14 33.83 26.77
C GLY A 688 47.24 32.67 27.26
N ASN A 689 47.51 32.06 28.42
CA ASN A 689 46.75 30.91 28.97
C ASN A 689 45.36 31.25 29.53
N HIS A 690 44.69 32.27 28.97
CA HIS A 690 43.36 32.68 29.39
C HIS A 690 42.33 32.36 28.31
N VAL A 691 41.13 32.00 28.74
CA VAL A 691 39.94 31.76 27.91
C VAL A 691 38.88 32.79 28.29
N LYS A 692 38.23 33.39 27.29
CA LYS A 692 37.07 34.26 27.52
C LYS A 692 35.79 33.44 27.46
N ILE A 693 35.09 33.35 28.58
CA ILE A 693 33.79 32.70 28.65
C ILE A 693 32.69 33.76 28.57
N LYS A 694 31.86 33.66 27.53
CA LYS A 694 30.62 34.42 27.37
C LYS A 694 29.43 33.59 27.80
N SER A 695 28.52 34.18 28.58
CA SER A 695 27.24 33.58 28.94
C SER A 695 26.08 34.35 28.33
N PHE A 696 25.11 33.65 27.77
CA PHE A 696 23.89 34.19 27.20
C PHE A 696 22.69 33.74 28.06
N GLU A 697 22.39 34.47 29.13
CA GLU A 697 21.26 34.17 30.04
C GLU A 697 20.18 35.24 29.91
N ARG A 698 18.98 34.86 29.43
CA ARG A 698 17.74 35.69 29.43
C ARG A 698 18.01 37.18 29.13
N GLU A 699 18.66 37.45 28.00
CA GLU A 699 19.04 38.78 27.47
C GLU A 699 20.27 39.48 28.10
N ARG A 700 20.86 38.95 29.17
CA ARG A 700 22.10 39.49 29.76
C ARG A 700 23.33 38.75 29.24
N GLN A 701 24.23 39.49 28.61
CA GLN A 701 25.55 39.01 28.25
C GLN A 701 26.54 39.30 29.38
N THR A 702 27.20 38.26 29.88
CA THR A 702 28.34 38.43 30.79
C THR A 702 29.56 37.77 30.21
N GLU A 703 30.70 38.46 30.30
CA GLU A 703 31.98 37.99 29.81
C GLU A 703 32.97 37.92 30.97
N LYS A 704 33.63 36.78 31.14
CA LYS A 704 34.66 36.58 32.17
C LYS A 704 35.91 35.98 31.54
N ARG A 705 37.06 36.50 31.97
CA ARG A 705 38.38 35.98 31.60
C ARG A 705 38.84 35.00 32.68
N ILE A 706 39.11 33.76 32.30
CA ILE A 706 39.42 32.65 33.22
C ILE A 706 40.71 31.96 32.74
N LEU A 707 41.50 31.43 33.68
CA LEU A 707 42.70 30.65 33.35
C LEU A 707 42.31 29.30 32.75
N GLU A 708 43.04 28.81 31.75
CA GLU A 708 42.77 27.51 31.11
C GLU A 708 42.71 26.32 32.09
N SER A 709 43.43 26.37 33.21
CA SER A 709 43.36 25.35 34.26
C SER A 709 42.01 25.33 34.98
N ASP A 710 41.38 26.50 35.12
CA ASP A 710 40.24 26.71 36.01
C ASP A 710 38.90 26.69 35.25
N VAL A 711 38.95 26.61 33.91
CA VAL A 711 37.75 26.59 33.04
C VAL A 711 36.81 25.44 33.40
N VAL A 712 37.37 24.24 33.65
CA VAL A 712 36.60 23.05 34.01
C VAL A 712 35.88 23.26 35.35
N ASP A 713 36.60 23.70 36.37
CA ASP A 713 36.04 23.91 37.71
C ASP A 713 34.99 25.02 37.72
N HIS A 714 35.24 26.10 36.98
CA HIS A 714 34.30 27.21 36.85
C HIS A 714 32.97 26.77 36.23
N LEU A 715 33.03 26.00 35.14
CA LEU A 715 31.84 25.50 34.45
C LEU A 715 31.12 24.43 35.27
N ALA A 716 31.86 23.50 35.89
CA ALA A 716 31.28 22.50 36.77
C ALA A 716 30.50 23.13 37.93
N GLN A 717 31.03 24.21 38.53
CA GLN A 717 30.33 24.95 39.59
C GLN A 717 29.06 25.62 39.05
N LYS A 718 29.14 26.34 37.93
CA LYS A 718 27.99 27.03 37.31
C LYS A 718 26.87 26.08 36.88
N LEU A 719 27.22 24.96 36.24
CA LEU A 719 26.25 23.97 35.81
C LEU A 719 25.53 23.34 37.01
N ARG A 720 26.25 23.02 38.09
CA ARG A 720 25.65 22.53 39.35
C ARG A 720 24.62 23.51 39.91
N THR A 721 24.91 24.81 39.96
CA THR A 721 23.97 25.81 40.49
C THR A 721 22.69 25.88 39.64
N LYS A 722 22.81 25.81 38.30
CA LYS A 722 21.67 25.78 37.37
C LYS A 722 20.76 24.56 37.60
N PHE A 723 21.35 23.38 37.86
CA PHE A 723 20.60 22.16 38.20
C PHE A 723 19.83 22.28 39.53
N TYR A 724 20.36 23.01 40.52
CA TYR A 724 19.67 23.26 41.80
C TYR A 724 18.52 24.28 41.64
N ASP A 725 18.72 25.35 40.86
CA ASP A 725 17.68 26.37 40.63
C ASP A 725 16.52 25.83 39.77
N GLU A 726 16.78 24.97 38.79
CA GLU A 726 15.72 24.29 38.03
C GLU A 726 14.92 23.29 38.89
N ARG A 727 15.52 22.68 39.91
CA ARG A 727 14.81 21.81 40.87
C ARG A 727 13.92 22.61 41.82
N ASN A 728 14.43 23.72 42.38
CA ASN A 728 13.69 24.56 43.32
C ASN A 728 12.55 25.33 42.65
N SER A 729 12.72 25.77 41.40
CA SER A 729 11.65 26.44 40.64
C SER A 729 10.45 25.50 40.38
N ARG A 730 10.69 24.18 40.34
CA ARG A 730 9.66 23.15 40.15
C ARG A 730 8.89 22.82 41.44
N GLU A 731 9.51 22.95 42.61
CA GLU A 731 8.83 22.76 43.90
C GLU A 731 7.99 23.97 44.34
N ILE A 732 8.29 25.18 43.86
CA ILE A 732 7.55 26.41 44.21
C ILE A 732 6.20 26.50 43.46
N CYS A 733 6.06 25.85 42.30
CA CYS A 733 4.82 25.87 41.51
C CYS A 733 3.65 25.14 42.22
N ASP A 734 3.94 24.19 43.10
CA ASP A 734 2.93 23.48 43.90
C ASP A 734 2.35 24.33 45.06
N ASN A 735 2.96 25.46 45.42
CA ASN A 735 2.59 26.23 46.62
C ASN A 735 1.90 27.59 46.34
N VAL A 736 1.65 27.96 45.09
CA VAL A 736 0.96 29.23 44.74
C VAL A 736 -0.31 28.96 43.92
N THR A 737 -1.29 28.28 44.52
CA THR A 737 -2.69 28.30 44.03
C THR A 737 -3.68 28.41 45.18
N THR A 738 -3.53 29.43 46.02
CA THR A 738 -4.61 29.89 46.90
C THR A 738 -4.40 31.36 47.23
N GLN A 739 -5.02 32.27 46.47
CA GLN A 739 -5.80 33.41 47.01
C GLN A 739 -6.33 34.34 45.88
N ASN A 740 -7.65 34.37 45.80
CA ASN A 740 -8.54 35.51 45.50
C ASN A 740 -8.63 36.10 44.08
N LEU A 741 -9.82 35.84 43.49
CA LEU A 741 -10.55 36.76 42.61
C LEU A 741 -10.76 38.14 43.27
N LYS A 742 -10.55 39.22 42.49
CA LYS A 742 -11.44 40.39 42.42
C LYS A 742 -11.09 41.24 41.19
N GLY A 743 -12.13 41.57 40.41
CA GLY A 743 -11.99 42.20 39.11
C GLY A 743 -11.58 43.66 39.12
N SER A 744 -11.07 44.10 37.97
CA SER A 744 -11.22 45.45 37.47
C SER A 744 -11.20 45.38 35.95
N PHE A 745 -12.35 45.68 35.35
CA PHE A 745 -12.48 45.90 33.91
C PHE A 745 -11.92 47.29 33.61
N SER A 746 -10.87 47.36 32.80
CA SER A 746 -10.51 48.57 32.07
C SER A 746 -10.38 48.22 30.59
N SER A 747 -11.25 48.86 29.82
CA SER A 747 -11.34 48.80 28.37
C SER A 747 -10.05 49.25 27.71
N ASN A 748 -9.45 48.38 26.91
CA ASN A 748 -8.72 48.79 25.72
C ASN A 748 -8.83 47.69 24.66
N SER A 749 -9.65 47.97 23.66
CA SER A 749 -9.75 47.22 22.42
C SER A 749 -8.47 47.41 21.61
N GLY A 750 -7.60 46.41 21.61
CA GLY A 750 -6.44 46.30 20.73
C GLY A 750 -6.29 44.85 20.27
N LEU A 751 -6.82 44.55 19.09
CA LEU A 751 -6.53 43.32 18.37
C LEU A 751 -5.03 43.24 18.12
N SER A 752 -4.36 42.24 18.68
CA SER A 752 -2.97 41.88 18.35
C SER A 752 -2.95 40.45 17.85
N GLU A 753 -2.60 40.31 16.58
CA GLU A 753 -2.46 39.05 15.86
C GLU A 753 -1.10 38.37 16.16
N PRO A 754 -1.04 37.03 16.19
CA PRO A 754 0.20 36.28 16.38
C PRO A 754 1.03 36.25 15.09
N HIS A 755 2.27 36.76 15.17
CA HIS A 755 3.26 36.71 14.10
C HIS A 755 3.95 35.32 14.04
N GLY A 756 3.46 34.45 13.16
CA GLY A 756 4.28 33.41 12.54
C GLY A 756 4.80 33.94 11.21
N MET A 757 6.11 34.13 11.06
CA MET A 757 6.73 34.54 9.81
C MET A 757 6.59 33.44 8.75
N ALA A 758 5.48 33.46 8.01
CA ALA A 758 5.44 32.89 6.67
C ALA A 758 6.38 33.73 5.79
N VAL A 759 7.33 33.11 5.09
CA VAL A 759 8.07 33.80 4.03
C VAL A 759 7.07 34.05 2.91
N ILE A 760 6.62 35.30 2.78
CA ILE A 760 5.63 35.72 1.79
C ILE A 760 6.36 35.95 0.46
N PRO A 761 5.84 35.47 -0.69
CA PRO A 761 6.41 35.77 -2.00
C PRO A 761 6.46 37.29 -2.25
N ASN A 762 7.48 37.76 -2.96
CA ASN A 762 7.69 39.19 -3.22
C ASN A 762 6.48 39.77 -3.97
N VAL A 763 5.82 40.76 -3.37
CA VAL A 763 4.69 41.50 -3.98
C VAL A 763 5.23 42.76 -4.63
N TYR A 764 5.13 42.82 -5.95
CA TYR A 764 5.48 44.00 -6.74
C TYR A 764 4.23 44.82 -7.02
N ILE A 765 4.09 45.97 -6.34
CA ILE A 765 3.03 46.94 -6.65
C ILE A 765 3.49 47.82 -7.82
N PHE A 766 2.71 47.78 -8.89
CA PHE A 766 2.95 48.56 -10.10
C PHE A 766 1.80 49.55 -10.32
N PRO A 767 1.86 50.78 -9.78
CA PRO A 767 0.77 51.75 -9.89
C PRO A 767 0.86 52.62 -11.15
N PRO A 768 -0.26 53.19 -11.63
CA PRO A 768 -0.26 54.10 -12.80
C PRO A 768 0.40 55.45 -12.50
N GLU A 769 0.44 55.85 -11.22
CA GLU A 769 1.07 57.07 -10.71
C GLU A 769 1.84 56.78 -9.41
N LYS A 770 2.75 57.68 -8.98
CA LYS A 770 3.53 57.49 -7.76
C LYS A 770 2.62 57.44 -6.52
N LEU A 771 2.50 56.25 -5.91
CA LEU A 771 1.82 56.06 -4.64
C LEU A 771 2.69 56.55 -3.46
N SER A 772 2.04 57.02 -2.40
CA SER A 772 2.70 57.29 -1.12
C SER A 772 3.18 55.99 -0.48
N ALA A 773 4.24 56.06 0.34
CA ALA A 773 4.78 54.89 1.04
C ALA A 773 3.73 54.20 1.95
N SER A 774 2.78 54.97 2.52
CA SER A 774 1.70 54.43 3.33
C SER A 774 0.63 53.72 2.50
N ALA A 775 0.28 54.24 1.32
CA ALA A 775 -0.66 53.58 0.40
C ALA A 775 -0.05 52.29 -0.16
N ARG A 776 1.24 52.31 -0.51
CA ARG A 776 1.97 51.13 -0.99
C ARG A 776 1.98 50.00 0.04
N ARG A 777 2.36 50.29 1.29
CA ARG A 777 2.32 49.29 2.39
C ARG A 777 0.92 48.74 2.64
N ARG A 778 -0.12 49.58 2.50
CA ARG A 778 -1.53 49.15 2.67
C ARG A 778 -1.93 48.15 1.59
N TYR A 779 -1.64 48.43 0.32
CA TYR A 779 -1.92 47.50 -0.76
C TYR A 779 -1.08 46.23 -0.67
N GLU A 780 0.18 46.33 -0.27
CA GLU A 780 1.06 45.17 -0.03
C GLU A 780 0.44 44.26 1.03
N ALA A 781 0.07 44.80 2.19
CA ALA A 781 -0.58 44.04 3.25
C ALA A 781 -1.92 43.42 2.81
N GLN A 782 -2.72 44.14 2.01
CA GLN A 782 -3.99 43.64 1.47
C GLN A 782 -3.79 42.45 0.54
N VAL A 783 -2.85 42.55 -0.42
CA VAL A 783 -2.52 41.47 -1.36
C VAL A 783 -1.98 40.25 -0.60
N GLN A 784 -1.07 40.46 0.35
CA GLN A 784 -0.48 39.40 1.15
C GLN A 784 -1.55 38.65 1.96
N THR A 785 -2.42 39.37 2.67
CA THR A 785 -3.49 38.77 3.48
C THR A 785 -4.44 37.94 2.60
N LYS A 786 -4.79 38.44 1.40
CA LYS A 786 -5.73 37.75 0.50
C LYS A 786 -5.14 36.49 -0.12
N LEU A 787 -3.89 36.55 -0.54
CA LEU A 787 -3.22 35.44 -1.22
C LEU A 787 -2.62 34.42 -0.26
N GLN A 788 -2.34 34.78 1.00
CA GLN A 788 -1.87 33.86 2.04
C GLN A 788 -2.82 32.66 2.22
N ALA A 789 -4.14 32.89 2.14
CA ALA A 789 -5.12 31.81 2.17
C ALA A 789 -5.05 30.88 0.95
N CYS A 790 -4.61 31.37 -0.21
CA CYS A 790 -4.50 30.57 -1.44
C CYS A 790 -3.19 29.75 -1.47
N PHE A 791 -2.07 30.33 -1.02
CA PHE A 791 -0.77 29.65 -1.04
C PHE A 791 -0.62 28.54 0.01
N THR A 792 -1.43 28.56 1.08
CA THR A 792 -1.45 27.44 2.05
C THR A 792 -1.90 26.09 1.46
N ASN A 793 -2.49 26.09 0.25
CA ASN A 793 -3.00 24.89 -0.43
C ASN A 793 -2.19 24.47 -1.67
N PHE A 794 -1.10 25.17 -2.04
CA PHE A 794 -0.30 24.84 -3.23
C PHE A 794 1.05 24.19 -2.83
N PRO A 795 1.46 23.05 -3.44
CA PRO A 795 2.66 22.30 -3.06
C PRO A 795 3.96 22.78 -3.74
N LEU A 796 4.01 24.02 -4.26
CA LEU A 796 5.15 24.53 -5.03
C LEU A 796 6.14 25.32 -4.15
N LYS A 797 7.43 25.35 -4.54
CA LYS A 797 8.44 26.18 -3.87
C LYS A 797 8.07 27.66 -4.04
N LEU A 798 7.88 28.39 -2.95
CA LEU A 798 7.47 29.81 -2.95
C LEU A 798 8.45 30.75 -3.68
N SER A 799 9.69 30.31 -3.93
CA SER A 799 10.70 31.03 -4.72
C SER A 799 10.40 31.08 -6.22
N GLU A 800 9.42 30.33 -6.70
CA GLU A 800 9.04 30.21 -8.12
C GLU A 800 7.79 31.02 -8.50
N VAL A 801 7.24 31.78 -7.54
CA VAL A 801 6.01 32.58 -7.71
C VAL A 801 6.29 34.06 -7.50
N GLU A 802 6.08 34.88 -8.52
CA GLU A 802 6.06 36.36 -8.40
C GLU A 802 4.63 36.90 -8.44
N ILE A 803 4.36 37.95 -7.66
CA ILE A 803 3.04 38.61 -7.63
C ILE A 803 3.18 40.03 -8.16
N LEU A 804 2.48 40.33 -9.25
CA LEU A 804 2.38 41.66 -9.84
C LEU A 804 0.99 42.25 -9.52
N ALA A 805 0.96 43.28 -8.67
CA ALA A 805 -0.26 43.94 -8.23
C ALA A 805 -0.47 45.26 -9.00
N VAL A 806 -1.61 45.41 -9.69
CA VAL A 806 -1.91 46.49 -10.65
C VAL A 806 -3.25 47.19 -10.35
N ASP A 807 -3.37 48.46 -10.78
CA ASP A 807 -4.63 49.23 -10.75
C ASP A 807 -5.45 49.02 -12.02
N LEU A 808 -5.82 47.77 -12.29
CA LEU A 808 -6.69 47.42 -13.41
C LEU A 808 -7.96 46.77 -12.85
N PRO A 809 -9.15 47.15 -13.35
CA PRO A 809 -10.36 46.48 -12.93
C PRO A 809 -10.37 45.03 -13.42
N LYS A 810 -11.14 44.17 -12.76
CA LYS A 810 -11.26 42.73 -13.05
C LYS A 810 -11.55 42.46 -14.53
N GLU A 811 -12.40 43.26 -15.16
CA GLU A 811 -12.79 43.12 -16.57
C GLU A 811 -11.60 43.32 -17.51
N THR A 812 -10.60 44.09 -17.10
CA THR A 812 -9.36 44.35 -17.85
C THR A 812 -8.29 43.29 -17.58
N ILE A 813 -8.31 42.61 -16.42
CA ILE A 813 -7.37 41.51 -16.11
C ILE A 813 -7.73 40.22 -16.86
N ILE A 814 -9.02 39.91 -17.04
CA ILE A 814 -9.45 38.65 -17.67
C ILE A 814 -8.81 38.43 -19.07
N PRO A 815 -8.74 39.45 -19.96
CA PRO A 815 -8.12 39.29 -21.27
C PRO A 815 -6.60 39.00 -21.25
N PHE A 816 -5.87 39.29 -20.16
CA PHE A 816 -4.44 38.96 -20.05
C PHE A 816 -4.16 37.45 -20.05
N LEU A 817 -5.18 36.62 -19.83
CA LEU A 817 -5.09 35.16 -19.97
C LEU A 817 -4.85 34.70 -21.41
N SER A 818 -5.09 35.56 -22.40
CA SER A 818 -4.85 35.27 -23.82
C SER A 818 -3.42 35.59 -24.29
N LEU A 819 -2.53 36.00 -23.37
CA LEU A 819 -1.13 36.24 -23.68
C LEU A 819 -0.41 34.91 -23.86
N GLU A 820 0.30 34.77 -24.98
CA GLU A 820 1.18 33.64 -25.27
C GLU A 820 2.61 34.03 -24.92
N PHE A 821 3.32 33.18 -24.17
CA PHE A 821 4.64 33.49 -23.59
C PHE A 821 5.84 33.04 -24.46
N ASP A 822 5.65 32.93 -25.77
CA ASP A 822 6.73 32.73 -26.74
C ASP A 822 7.22 34.08 -27.30
N ASP A 823 8.54 34.26 -27.46
CA ASP A 823 9.19 35.55 -27.82
C ASP A 823 8.54 36.28 -29.02
N GLN A 824 8.14 35.54 -30.06
CA GLN A 824 7.52 36.11 -31.26
C GLN A 824 5.98 36.27 -31.14
N ALA A 825 5.32 35.43 -30.34
CA ALA A 825 3.87 35.40 -30.19
C ALA A 825 3.37 36.43 -29.15
N PHE A 826 4.18 36.72 -28.13
CA PHE A 826 3.83 37.66 -27.05
C PHE A 826 3.50 39.05 -27.57
N TYR A 827 4.33 39.64 -28.42
CA TYR A 827 4.08 40.97 -28.97
C TYR A 827 2.83 41.02 -29.88
N THR A 828 2.50 39.90 -30.54
CA THR A 828 1.31 39.79 -31.39
C THR A 828 0.04 39.75 -30.55
N THR A 829 0.03 38.93 -29.49
CA THR A 829 -1.10 38.81 -28.55
C THR A 829 -1.27 40.09 -27.72
N VAL A 830 -0.19 40.75 -27.31
CA VAL A 830 -0.25 42.09 -26.69
C VAL A 830 -0.90 43.08 -27.65
N LYS A 831 -0.49 43.14 -28.92
CA LYS A 831 -1.10 44.09 -29.89
C LYS A 831 -2.60 43.85 -30.08
N GLN A 832 -3.05 42.60 -30.05
CA GLN A 832 -4.47 42.24 -30.08
C GLN A 832 -5.19 42.67 -28.79
N LEU A 833 -4.59 42.44 -27.62
CA LEU A 833 -5.09 42.86 -26.31
C LEU A 833 -5.28 44.38 -26.23
N MET A 834 -4.29 45.14 -26.71
CA MET A 834 -4.30 46.61 -26.71
C MET A 834 -5.41 47.21 -27.59
N SER A 835 -5.87 46.48 -28.61
CA SER A 835 -6.95 46.96 -29.48
C SER A 835 -8.34 46.86 -28.84
N ARG A 836 -8.48 46.07 -27.76
CA ARG A 836 -9.77 45.78 -27.10
C ARG A 836 -10.01 46.54 -25.79
N LEU A 837 -9.00 47.25 -25.25
CA LEU A 837 -9.05 47.79 -23.88
C LEU A 837 -8.87 49.32 -23.82
N PRO A 838 -9.66 50.03 -22.98
CA PRO A 838 -9.50 51.46 -22.73
C PRO A 838 -8.34 51.71 -21.73
N LYS A 839 -7.45 52.67 -22.02
CA LYS A 839 -6.17 53.02 -21.34
C LYS A 839 -4.91 52.27 -21.82
N GLN A 840 -4.53 52.48 -23.08
CA GLN A 840 -3.40 51.77 -23.70
C GLN A 840 -2.02 52.03 -23.05
N ARG A 841 -1.78 53.18 -22.42
CA ARG A 841 -0.42 53.51 -21.94
C ARG A 841 0.02 52.69 -20.72
N TYR A 842 -0.84 52.55 -19.72
CA TYR A 842 -0.54 51.80 -18.50
C TYR A 842 -0.63 50.29 -18.72
N ILE A 843 -1.59 49.82 -19.52
CA ILE A 843 -1.70 48.41 -19.92
C ILE A 843 -0.42 47.97 -20.65
N LYS A 844 0.12 48.81 -21.55
CA LYS A 844 1.40 48.53 -22.21
C LYS A 844 2.54 48.35 -21.20
N GLN A 845 2.64 49.23 -20.21
CA GLN A 845 3.66 49.13 -19.16
C GLN A 845 3.51 47.86 -18.30
N VAL A 846 2.27 47.44 -18.02
CA VAL A 846 2.00 46.16 -17.34
C VAL A 846 2.43 44.99 -18.21
N CYS A 847 2.18 45.01 -19.52
CA CYS A 847 2.66 43.97 -20.44
C CYS A 847 4.20 43.92 -20.53
N ASP A 848 4.88 45.07 -20.53
CA ASP A 848 6.35 45.14 -20.53
C ASP A 848 6.94 44.54 -19.23
N GLU A 849 6.30 44.77 -18.09
CA GLU A 849 6.70 44.16 -16.81
C GLU A 849 6.42 42.65 -16.79
N ILE A 850 5.29 42.21 -17.35
CA ILE A 850 4.98 40.78 -17.52
C ILE A 850 6.03 40.11 -18.42
N TYR A 851 6.45 40.73 -19.52
CA TYR A 851 7.53 40.25 -20.38
C TYR A 851 8.84 40.07 -19.58
N THR A 852 9.21 41.08 -18.80
CA THR A 852 10.42 41.05 -17.96
C THR A 852 10.38 39.88 -16.96
N ILE A 853 9.24 39.65 -16.31
CA ILE A 853 9.11 38.59 -15.30
C ILE A 853 9.02 37.19 -15.92
N LYS A 854 8.18 37.01 -16.94
CA LYS A 854 7.92 35.70 -17.55
C LYS A 854 8.99 35.26 -18.54
N ILE A 855 9.49 36.17 -19.37
CA ILE A 855 10.37 35.84 -20.50
C ILE A 855 11.83 36.12 -20.15
N GLU A 856 12.18 37.30 -19.61
CA GLU A 856 13.58 37.61 -19.27
C GLU A 856 14.06 36.89 -18.00
N LYS A 857 13.28 36.95 -16.91
CA LYS A 857 13.61 36.29 -15.63
C LYS A 857 13.21 34.80 -15.57
N LYS A 858 12.43 34.32 -16.55
CA LYS A 858 11.93 32.93 -16.64
C LYS A 858 11.21 32.44 -15.39
N VAL A 859 10.38 33.28 -14.77
CA VAL A 859 9.59 32.90 -13.60
C VAL A 859 8.44 31.96 -14.02
N PRO A 860 8.36 30.73 -13.48
CA PRO A 860 7.40 29.74 -13.95
C PRO A 860 5.95 30.10 -13.58
N ILE A 861 5.69 30.90 -12.55
CA ILE A 861 4.33 31.29 -12.16
C ILE A 861 4.27 32.78 -11.83
N LEU A 862 3.42 33.52 -12.56
CA LEU A 862 3.15 34.94 -12.29
C LEU A 862 1.69 35.11 -11.86
N VAL A 863 1.47 35.72 -10.71
CA VAL A 863 0.12 36.08 -10.24
C VAL A 863 -0.14 37.55 -10.56
N LEU A 864 -1.12 37.82 -11.42
CA LEU A 864 -1.59 39.17 -11.72
C LEU A 864 -2.77 39.51 -10.80
N TYR A 865 -2.59 40.48 -9.91
CA TYR A 865 -3.55 40.87 -8.87
C TYR A 865 -4.10 42.29 -9.11
N SER A 866 -5.43 42.46 -9.14
CA SER A 866 -6.09 43.77 -9.05
C SER A 866 -6.26 44.17 -7.60
N TYR A 867 -5.56 45.22 -7.17
CA TYR A 867 -5.83 45.84 -5.85
C TYR A 867 -7.01 46.80 -5.85
N LYS A 868 -7.73 46.91 -6.98
CA LYS A 868 -8.97 47.67 -7.09
C LYS A 868 -10.19 46.82 -6.75
N ASP A 869 -10.23 45.59 -7.23
CA ASP A 869 -11.39 44.69 -7.11
C ASP A 869 -11.10 43.41 -6.31
N ASP A 870 -9.93 43.33 -5.65
CA ASP A 870 -9.46 42.14 -4.91
C ASP A 870 -9.55 40.83 -5.71
N TYR A 871 -9.23 40.93 -7.00
CA TYR A 871 -9.32 39.85 -7.96
C TYR A 871 -7.94 39.47 -8.49
N PHE A 872 -7.66 38.17 -8.64
CA PHE A 872 -6.38 37.72 -9.20
C PHE A 872 -6.53 36.56 -10.18
N LYS A 873 -5.54 36.44 -11.05
CA LYS A 873 -5.38 35.30 -11.95
C LYS A 873 -3.91 34.86 -12.01
N ILE A 874 -3.74 33.57 -12.28
CA ILE A 874 -2.42 32.95 -12.41
C ILE A 874 -2.12 32.82 -13.90
N LEU A 875 -0.96 33.32 -14.29
CA LEU A 875 -0.37 33.18 -15.61
C LEU A 875 0.71 32.09 -15.50
N PHE A 876 0.46 30.97 -16.16
CA PHE A 876 1.41 29.85 -16.26
C PHE A 876 2.42 30.11 -17.35
#